data_AF-G0MWY5-F1
#
_entry.id   AF-G0MWY5-F1
#
_cell.length_a   1.000
_cell.length_b   1.000
_cell.length_c   1.000
_cell.angle_alpha   90.00
_cell.angle_beta   90.00
_cell.angle_gamma   90.00
#
_symmetry.space_group_name_H-M   'P 1'
#
loop_
_entity.id
_entity.type
_entity.pdbx_description
1 polymer ?
#
loop_
_entity_poly.entity_id
_entity_poly.type
_entity_poly.pdbx_seq_one_letter_code
_entity_poly.pdbx_strand_id
1 'polypeptide(L)'
;MIQRARDKNIDNSAILPAVLKSYIPKQLLKNVKFAKCYAMSVLEYVQKVLDNSNDSLRMYGSAESLLASLYAYMEFPLSRKMFPREMGSYYYTIPSFYQNLKKEVLYCKQDLLFYLQSCVYAELRLHGDEYEVKFAELIEYMRKHEERLSGCYEFVKYNDDVFEDIRKPFFFSRSLYVFPKDAVVTAVPYRTTRVKSHEETDFLKVFDNLISKYPCFFLPNSETKDRHATAVVRIFDDGNLKFVMESELFSAINLKNPDQKPLECMDVEGHYRTMDYKHVLELYKDQIGDIDFIHSALPISLHIAIPIAAPTGDHCIRAVDAQEDILFENILALGVFQKITRNTCHMIPKFVAILEKYFPSNITYRYFINLKLFQKLRKELEEFWKPIKDTPVKRVRNVGPEGFTAEDLKKELKYLGYTEIFHEITAEAPIAYDIFHSQKPSELNTMHMYKAIHVSITLVMTKRYPCLLEFVYRQKGCLHNRTKPCDDCLESIKETEAEIGAEIKAESEQASSSVTATTSGNDAEKEEDSEKSNPESVASEALPQVKRDPENLKNSVELSKTVKEKDEELERLRVYEEKSKKSDETEKSMKGLEKEAEEWKMKYLKILEENVKMGNILKNTGKSKALESQVKEKDEQLKVVQQALEEKDRKFQKLEKTIKEKDEELYDLSEVLNQEKEGFKVSFNGLLTQLVDKDKEIVELKKARTNAEASQLEAAEKLKQAISELAKAVNGGLEQMKMKDSKIQELELKNSKLTEEKNQEIEELKKQQAMATKEDKKEIEQLKRNASTSADELKKLTARIAEKEGAENLLKRSNKGFSCLETSSNHSKSLISMVLFQCAAKWHKIHRSCAHCRREQLNPNEFPRLQ
;
A
#
# COMPACT_ATOMS: atom_id res chain seq x y z
N MET A 1 13.13 -0.93 -6.20
CA MET A 1 12.90 -1.98 -7.23
C MET A 1 11.46 -2.48 -7.33
N ILE A 2 10.56 -2.19 -6.37
CA ILE A 2 9.14 -2.61 -6.40
C ILE A 2 8.36 -2.06 -7.63
N GLN A 3 8.81 -0.96 -8.23
CA GLN A 3 8.14 -0.31 -9.37
C GLN A 3 8.00 -1.20 -10.63
N ARG A 4 8.94 -2.12 -10.90
CA ARG A 4 8.98 -2.89 -12.17
C ARG A 4 7.99 -4.05 -12.28
N ALA A 5 7.17 -4.29 -11.26
CA ALA A 5 6.11 -5.31 -11.32
C ALA A 5 4.76 -4.77 -11.83
N ARG A 6 4.61 -3.44 -11.96
CA ARG A 6 3.35 -2.77 -12.34
C ARG A 6 3.11 -2.65 -13.85
N ASP A 7 4.15 -2.79 -14.68
CA ASP A 7 4.06 -2.69 -16.15
C ASP A 7 3.61 -4.03 -16.80
N LYS A 8 2.52 -4.63 -16.30
CA LYS A 8 1.90 -5.81 -16.94
C LYS A 8 0.74 -5.33 -17.81
N ASN A 9 0.94 -5.42 -19.14
CA ASN A 9 0.06 -4.94 -20.22
C ASN A 9 -1.45 -5.16 -19.97
N ILE A 10 -2.06 -4.17 -19.32
CA ILE A 10 -3.49 -4.20 -19.02
C ILE A 10 -4.24 -3.98 -20.33
N ASP A 11 -5.18 -4.88 -20.68
CA ASP A 11 -6.16 -4.63 -21.73
C ASP A 11 -7.24 -3.66 -21.23
N ASN A 12 -6.79 -2.46 -20.92
CA ASN A 12 -7.60 -1.43 -20.25
C ASN A 12 -8.58 -0.75 -21.20
N SER A 13 -8.47 -0.99 -22.51
CA SER A 13 -9.17 -0.24 -23.55
C SER A 13 -10.70 -0.30 -23.40
N ALA A 14 -11.24 -1.47 -23.00
CA ALA A 14 -12.66 -1.71 -22.80
C ALA A 14 -13.21 -1.17 -21.47
N ILE A 15 -12.42 -1.22 -20.39
CA ILE A 15 -12.87 -0.93 -19.01
C ILE A 15 -12.68 0.56 -18.65
N LEU A 16 -11.60 1.18 -19.13
CA LEU A 16 -11.27 2.58 -18.85
C LEU A 16 -12.39 3.60 -19.13
N PRO A 17 -13.25 3.46 -20.18
CA PRO A 17 -14.39 4.34 -20.38
C PRO A 17 -15.44 4.25 -19.25
N ALA A 18 -15.60 3.08 -18.62
CA ALA A 18 -16.50 2.90 -17.47
C ALA A 18 -15.89 3.50 -16.19
N VAL A 19 -14.59 3.28 -15.97
CA VAL A 19 -13.85 3.86 -14.84
C VAL A 19 -13.87 5.39 -14.91
N LEU A 20 -13.58 5.99 -16.07
CA LEU A 20 -13.66 7.44 -16.28
C LEU A 20 -15.06 8.00 -16.01
N LYS A 21 -16.12 7.30 -16.43
CA LYS A 21 -17.52 7.70 -16.15
C LYS A 21 -17.92 7.57 -14.69
N SER A 22 -17.23 6.72 -13.91
CA SER A 22 -17.43 6.62 -12.47
C SER A 22 -16.58 7.61 -11.68
N TYR A 23 -15.36 7.90 -12.13
CA TYR A 23 -14.40 8.76 -11.45
C TYR A 23 -14.70 10.24 -11.66
N ILE A 24 -15.14 10.61 -12.86
CA ILE A 24 -15.38 12.00 -13.25
C ILE A 24 -16.89 12.28 -13.25
N PRO A 25 -17.37 13.33 -12.56
CA PRO A 25 -18.76 13.77 -12.63
C PRO A 25 -19.26 13.93 -14.06
N LYS A 26 -20.37 13.27 -14.40
CA LYS A 26 -20.97 13.19 -15.75
C LYS A 26 -21.17 14.56 -16.43
N GLN A 27 -21.29 15.62 -15.65
CA GLN A 27 -21.53 16.99 -16.08
C GLN A 27 -20.27 17.62 -16.71
N LEU A 28 -19.06 17.18 -16.30
CA LEU A 28 -17.79 17.55 -16.92
C LEU A 28 -17.52 16.74 -18.20
N LEU A 29 -18.05 15.52 -18.28
CA LEU A 29 -17.89 14.61 -19.42
C LEU A 29 -18.81 14.93 -20.62
N LYS A 30 -19.72 15.91 -20.53
CA LYS A 30 -20.73 16.21 -21.57
C LYS A 30 -20.14 16.42 -22.98
N ASN A 31 -18.92 16.96 -23.08
CA ASN A 31 -18.24 17.21 -24.36
C ASN A 31 -17.41 16.02 -24.87
N VAL A 32 -17.07 15.08 -23.98
CA VAL A 32 -16.14 13.98 -24.24
C VAL A 32 -16.81 12.91 -25.11
N LYS A 33 -16.35 12.79 -26.35
CA LYS A 33 -16.79 11.75 -27.29
C LYS A 33 -15.87 10.53 -27.16
N PHE A 34 -16.09 9.70 -26.14
CA PHE A 34 -15.26 8.51 -25.84
C PHE A 34 -14.97 7.61 -27.06
N ALA A 35 -15.96 7.42 -27.96
CA ALA A 35 -15.77 6.64 -29.20
C ALA A 35 -14.75 7.25 -30.18
N LYS A 36 -14.44 8.55 -30.07
CA LYS A 36 -13.39 9.25 -30.84
C LYS A 36 -12.03 9.28 -30.13
N CYS A 37 -11.96 8.81 -28.88
CA CYS A 37 -10.74 8.84 -28.07
C CYS A 37 -9.88 7.57 -28.23
N TYR A 38 -10.28 6.62 -29.09
CA TYR A 38 -9.54 5.38 -29.32
C TYR A 38 -8.06 5.63 -29.67
N ALA A 39 -7.18 4.83 -29.09
CA ALA A 39 -5.74 5.02 -29.08
C ALA A 39 -5.04 3.68 -28.90
N MET A 40 -3.78 3.57 -29.32
CA MET A 40 -3.01 2.33 -29.15
C MET A 40 -2.45 2.18 -27.74
N SER A 41 -2.38 3.27 -26.96
CA SER A 41 -1.94 3.23 -25.57
C SER A 41 -2.96 3.86 -24.63
N VAL A 42 -2.97 3.39 -23.39
CA VAL A 42 -3.84 3.88 -22.32
C VAL A 42 -3.59 5.36 -22.02
N LEU A 43 -2.33 5.80 -22.03
CA LEU A 43 -1.96 7.19 -21.78
C LEU A 43 -2.45 8.13 -22.91
N GLU A 44 -2.28 7.71 -24.17
CA GLU A 44 -2.79 8.45 -25.33
C GLU A 44 -4.34 8.51 -25.32
N TYR A 45 -5.02 7.46 -24.86
CA TYR A 45 -6.48 7.49 -24.66
C TYR A 45 -6.89 8.56 -23.65
N VAL A 46 -6.24 8.60 -22.48
CA VAL A 46 -6.52 9.60 -21.43
C VAL A 46 -6.20 11.01 -21.93
N GLN A 47 -5.09 11.21 -22.66
CA GLN A 47 -4.77 12.49 -23.27
C GLN A 47 -5.87 12.94 -24.25
N LYS A 48 -6.33 12.05 -25.15
CA LYS A 48 -7.45 12.35 -26.05
C LYS A 48 -8.73 12.70 -25.30
N VAL A 49 -9.01 12.07 -24.16
CA VAL A 49 -10.16 12.42 -23.30
C VAL A 49 -10.02 13.83 -22.72
N LEU A 50 -8.83 14.22 -22.27
CA LEU A 50 -8.54 15.58 -21.81
C LEU A 50 -8.68 16.60 -22.95
N ASP A 51 -8.08 16.35 -24.12
CA ASP A 51 -8.12 17.24 -25.28
C ASP A 51 -9.56 17.46 -25.79
N ASN A 52 -10.36 16.38 -25.83
CA ASN A 52 -11.77 16.43 -26.25
C ASN A 52 -12.72 16.95 -25.15
N SER A 53 -12.22 17.28 -23.96
CA SER A 53 -13.07 17.78 -22.86
C SER A 53 -13.54 19.22 -23.04
N ASN A 54 -12.89 20.00 -23.92
CA ASN A 54 -13.03 21.46 -23.99
C ASN A 54 -12.75 22.08 -22.61
N ASP A 55 -11.54 21.84 -22.10
CA ASP A 55 -10.96 22.36 -20.85
C ASP A 55 -11.67 21.99 -19.54
N SER A 56 -12.73 21.17 -19.58
CA SER A 56 -13.53 20.82 -18.39
C SER A 56 -12.80 19.90 -17.41
N LEU A 57 -11.76 19.19 -17.86
CA LEU A 57 -11.03 18.20 -17.05
C LEU A 57 -9.66 18.69 -16.54
N ARG A 58 -9.30 19.97 -16.72
CA ARG A 58 -8.01 20.52 -16.24
C ARG A 58 -7.81 20.43 -14.71
N MET A 59 -8.89 20.23 -13.96
CA MET A 59 -8.86 19.96 -12.52
C MET A 59 -8.23 18.61 -12.14
N TYR A 60 -8.03 17.70 -13.11
CA TYR A 60 -7.39 16.39 -12.91
C TYR A 60 -5.90 16.36 -13.30
N GLY A 61 -5.33 17.52 -13.67
CA GLY A 61 -3.92 17.63 -14.06
C GLY A 61 -3.62 17.09 -15.46
N SER A 62 -2.45 16.46 -15.61
CA SER A 62 -1.99 15.86 -16.87
C SER A 62 -2.60 14.47 -17.13
N ALA A 63 -2.42 13.93 -18.33
CA ALA A 63 -2.86 12.57 -18.64
C ALA A 63 -2.20 11.52 -17.74
N GLU A 64 -0.93 11.70 -17.39
CA GLU A 64 -0.20 10.83 -16.45
C GLU A 64 -0.77 10.94 -15.03
N SER A 65 -1.10 12.15 -14.59
CA SER A 65 -1.65 12.42 -13.24
C SER A 65 -3.05 11.81 -13.09
N LEU A 66 -3.91 12.01 -14.10
CA LEU A 66 -5.23 11.40 -14.15
C LEU A 66 -5.11 9.87 -14.27
N LEU A 67 -4.25 9.34 -15.14
CA LEU A 67 -4.08 7.89 -15.30
C LEU A 67 -3.60 7.20 -14.01
N ALA A 68 -2.61 7.79 -13.32
CA ALA A 68 -2.15 7.29 -12.03
C ALA A 68 -3.28 7.27 -10.99
N SER A 69 -4.14 8.30 -10.99
CA SER A 69 -5.30 8.38 -10.10
C SER A 69 -6.39 7.36 -10.45
N LEU A 70 -6.63 7.11 -11.74
CA LEU A 70 -7.56 6.07 -12.21
C LEU A 70 -7.09 4.67 -11.82
N TYR A 71 -5.78 4.39 -11.92
CA TYR A 71 -5.22 3.12 -11.43
C TYR A 71 -5.39 2.97 -9.92
N ALA A 72 -5.12 4.01 -9.12
CA ALA A 72 -5.41 3.96 -7.69
C ALA A 72 -6.90 3.72 -7.39
N TYR A 73 -7.80 4.33 -8.17
CA TYR A 73 -9.24 4.17 -8.03
C TYR A 73 -9.79 2.81 -8.50
N MET A 74 -9.06 2.05 -9.33
CA MET A 74 -9.46 0.69 -9.74
C MET A 74 -9.04 -0.40 -8.76
N GLU A 75 -8.13 -0.09 -7.83
CA GLU A 75 -7.45 -1.04 -6.95
C GLU A 75 -8.04 -0.98 -5.54
N PHE A 76 -9.24 -1.56 -5.38
CA PHE A 76 -9.90 -1.77 -4.09
C PHE A 76 -10.57 -3.16 -4.02
N PRO A 77 -10.84 -3.70 -2.81
CA PRO A 77 -11.41 -5.03 -2.68
C PRO A 77 -12.75 -5.17 -3.40
N LEU A 78 -12.92 -6.29 -4.12
CA LEU A 78 -14.10 -6.58 -4.96
C LEU A 78 -14.36 -5.55 -6.09
N SER A 79 -13.38 -4.75 -6.52
CA SER A 79 -13.61 -3.70 -7.55
C SER A 79 -14.20 -4.24 -8.86
N ARG A 80 -14.03 -5.53 -9.17
CA ARG A 80 -14.71 -6.23 -10.28
C ARG A 80 -16.24 -6.10 -10.28
N LYS A 81 -16.88 -5.97 -9.09
CA LYS A 81 -18.35 -5.80 -9.00
C LYS A 81 -18.79 -4.42 -9.52
N MET A 82 -17.87 -3.45 -9.53
CA MET A 82 -18.08 -2.09 -10.04
C MET A 82 -17.51 -1.89 -11.44
N PHE A 83 -16.39 -2.55 -11.75
CA PHE A 83 -15.70 -2.55 -13.05
C PHE A 83 -15.50 -3.99 -13.53
N PRO A 84 -16.52 -4.62 -14.13
CA PRO A 84 -16.43 -5.99 -14.62
C PRO A 84 -15.21 -6.17 -15.53
N ARG A 85 -14.38 -7.16 -15.21
CA ARG A 85 -13.23 -7.58 -16.01
C ARG A 85 -13.63 -8.83 -16.81
N GLU A 86 -13.14 -8.96 -18.04
CA GLU A 86 -13.39 -10.17 -18.84
C GLU A 86 -12.78 -11.39 -18.14
N MET A 87 -13.59 -12.46 -18.04
CA MET A 87 -13.17 -13.72 -17.47
C MET A 87 -12.06 -14.38 -18.31
N GLY A 88 -11.17 -15.13 -17.65
CA GLY A 88 -10.02 -15.77 -18.29
C GLY A 88 -8.74 -14.93 -18.27
N SER A 89 -8.81 -13.63 -17.99
CA SER A 89 -7.62 -12.75 -17.83
C SER A 89 -6.98 -12.87 -16.44
N TYR A 90 -6.64 -14.10 -16.04
CA TYR A 90 -6.28 -14.49 -14.67
C TYR A 90 -5.10 -13.71 -14.04
N TYR A 91 -4.20 -13.17 -14.86
CA TYR A 91 -3.10 -12.31 -14.39
C TYR A 91 -3.59 -11.05 -13.66
N TYR A 92 -4.83 -10.64 -13.89
CA TYR A 92 -5.49 -9.48 -13.27
C TYR A 92 -6.60 -9.86 -12.29
N THR A 93 -6.73 -11.16 -11.96
CA THR A 93 -7.73 -11.68 -11.01
C THR A 93 -7.09 -12.45 -9.84
N ILE A 94 -5.75 -12.40 -9.72
CA ILE A 94 -4.99 -12.90 -8.56
C ILE A 94 -5.58 -12.29 -7.27
N PRO A 95 -6.00 -13.11 -6.29
CA PRO A 95 -6.57 -12.62 -5.04
C PRO A 95 -5.54 -11.79 -4.26
N SER A 96 -6.00 -10.67 -3.70
CA SER A 96 -5.20 -9.96 -2.69
C SER A 96 -5.07 -10.83 -1.44
N PHE A 97 -3.85 -10.95 -0.92
CA PHE A 97 -3.58 -11.60 0.35
C PHE A 97 -3.47 -10.57 1.47
N TYR A 98 -3.91 -10.96 2.66
CA TYR A 98 -3.88 -10.16 3.88
C TYR A 98 -3.01 -10.87 4.91
N GLN A 99 -2.48 -10.11 5.87
CA GLN A 99 -1.82 -10.68 7.04
C GLN A 99 -2.57 -10.28 8.30
N ASN A 100 -2.83 -11.24 9.19
CA ASN A 100 -3.30 -10.92 10.53
C ASN A 100 -2.16 -10.41 11.42
N LEU A 101 -2.49 -10.02 12.65
CA LEU A 101 -1.49 -9.60 13.66
C LEU A 101 -0.43 -10.67 13.95
N LYS A 102 -0.75 -11.96 13.77
CA LYS A 102 0.15 -13.12 13.91
C LYS A 102 1.01 -13.39 12.66
N LYS A 103 0.89 -12.56 11.61
CA LYS A 103 1.55 -12.72 10.29
C LYS A 103 1.14 -13.96 9.49
N GLU A 104 0.06 -14.63 9.89
CA GLU A 104 -0.57 -15.67 9.08
C GLU A 104 -1.23 -15.03 7.84
N VAL A 105 -1.22 -15.74 6.72
CA VAL A 105 -1.76 -15.26 5.44
C VAL A 105 -3.25 -15.60 5.33
N LEU A 106 -4.06 -14.65 4.86
CA LEU A 106 -5.50 -14.81 4.65
C LEU A 106 -5.91 -14.35 3.25
N TYR A 107 -6.96 -14.96 2.71
CA TYR A 107 -7.57 -14.62 1.42
C TYR A 107 -9.06 -14.36 1.57
N CYS A 108 -9.59 -13.38 0.85
CA CYS A 108 -11.04 -13.16 0.73
C CYS A 108 -11.68 -14.32 -0.05
N LYS A 109 -12.75 -14.93 0.47
CA LYS A 109 -13.44 -16.07 -0.17
C LYS A 109 -13.97 -15.70 -1.56
N GLN A 110 -14.56 -14.50 -1.69
CA GLN A 110 -15.10 -14.02 -2.96
C GLN A 110 -14.01 -13.79 -4.02
N ASP A 111 -12.81 -13.34 -3.63
CA ASP A 111 -11.70 -13.16 -4.58
C ASP A 111 -11.06 -14.50 -4.94
N LEU A 112 -10.89 -15.40 -3.95
CA LEU A 112 -10.37 -16.75 -4.17
C LEU A 112 -11.26 -17.57 -5.11
N LEU A 113 -12.58 -17.59 -4.90
CA LEU A 113 -13.51 -18.28 -5.78
C LEU A 113 -13.47 -17.71 -7.21
N PHE A 114 -13.52 -16.39 -7.36
CA PHE A 114 -13.47 -15.73 -8.67
C PHE A 114 -12.16 -15.97 -9.42
N TYR A 115 -11.03 -16.11 -8.72
CA TYR A 115 -9.75 -16.49 -9.31
C TYR A 115 -9.76 -17.94 -9.84
N LEU A 116 -10.33 -18.89 -9.09
CA LEU A 116 -10.49 -20.27 -9.56
C LEU A 116 -11.39 -20.34 -10.80
N GLN A 117 -12.52 -19.62 -10.79
CA GLN A 117 -13.40 -19.47 -11.95
C GLN A 117 -12.65 -18.86 -13.16
N SER A 118 -11.85 -17.81 -12.94
CA SER A 118 -11.00 -17.21 -13.96
C SER A 118 -10.01 -18.21 -14.57
N CYS A 119 -9.47 -19.12 -13.76
CA CYS A 119 -8.58 -20.19 -14.22
C CYS A 119 -9.32 -21.22 -15.09
N VAL A 120 -10.57 -21.59 -14.74
CA VAL A 120 -11.42 -22.45 -15.58
C VAL A 120 -11.72 -21.80 -16.93
N TYR A 121 -12.11 -20.51 -16.94
CA TYR A 121 -12.37 -19.77 -18.19
C TYR A 121 -11.14 -19.74 -19.10
N ALA A 122 -9.94 -19.51 -18.53
CA ALA A 122 -8.69 -19.50 -19.28
C ALA A 122 -8.29 -20.90 -19.80
N GLU A 123 -8.55 -21.95 -19.04
CA GLU A 123 -8.20 -23.33 -19.39
C GLU A 123 -9.13 -23.92 -20.46
N LEU A 124 -10.45 -23.70 -20.32
CA LEU A 124 -11.45 -24.11 -21.30
C LEU A 124 -11.55 -23.16 -22.51
N ARG A 125 -10.85 -22.01 -22.46
CA ARG A 125 -10.86 -20.94 -23.47
C ARG A 125 -12.28 -20.48 -23.83
N LEU A 126 -13.05 -20.13 -22.81
CA LEU A 126 -14.46 -19.69 -22.94
C LEU A 126 -14.57 -18.26 -23.52
N HIS A 127 -13.86 -18.00 -24.62
CA HIS A 127 -13.84 -16.73 -25.33
C HIS A 127 -14.66 -16.85 -26.61
N GLY A 128 -15.98 -16.68 -26.49
CA GLY A 128 -16.92 -16.66 -27.61
C GLY A 128 -18.12 -17.60 -27.45
N ASP A 129 -19.24 -17.20 -28.05
CA ASP A 129 -20.60 -17.73 -27.85
C ASP A 129 -20.71 -19.27 -27.93
N GLU A 130 -19.98 -19.92 -28.84
CA GLU A 130 -20.02 -21.38 -29.02
C GLU A 130 -19.54 -22.14 -27.77
N TYR A 131 -18.50 -21.62 -27.10
CA TYR A 131 -17.96 -22.23 -25.87
C TYR A 131 -18.84 -21.92 -24.65
N GLU A 132 -19.44 -20.73 -24.59
CA GLU A 132 -20.39 -20.39 -23.53
C GLU A 132 -21.63 -21.31 -23.57
N VAL A 133 -22.15 -21.62 -24.75
CA VAL A 133 -23.24 -22.59 -24.91
C VAL A 133 -22.80 -24.00 -24.50
N LYS A 134 -21.61 -24.45 -24.91
CA LYS A 134 -21.08 -25.79 -24.58
C LYS A 134 -20.92 -26.00 -23.07
N PHE A 135 -20.55 -24.95 -22.32
CA PHE A 135 -20.27 -25.01 -20.87
C PHE A 135 -21.30 -24.27 -20.02
N ALA A 136 -22.51 -24.02 -20.54
CA ALA A 136 -23.53 -23.22 -19.87
C ALA A 136 -23.90 -23.72 -18.46
N GLU A 137 -23.97 -25.04 -18.24
CA GLU A 137 -24.24 -25.63 -16.92
C GLU A 137 -23.12 -25.31 -15.90
N LEU A 138 -21.86 -25.38 -16.32
CA LEU A 138 -20.70 -25.04 -15.50
C LEU A 138 -20.63 -23.53 -15.19
N ILE A 139 -20.91 -22.68 -16.18
CA ILE A 139 -20.98 -21.23 -15.99
C ILE A 139 -22.09 -20.87 -14.99
N GLU A 140 -23.28 -21.45 -15.16
CA GLU A 140 -24.43 -21.26 -14.28
C GLU A 140 -24.18 -21.79 -12.86
N TYR A 141 -23.49 -22.92 -12.71
CA TYR A 141 -23.04 -23.44 -11.43
C TYR A 141 -22.08 -22.47 -10.73
N MET A 142 -21.03 -22.02 -11.43
CA MET A 142 -20.05 -21.09 -10.89
C MET A 142 -20.71 -19.77 -10.45
N ARG A 143 -21.62 -19.24 -11.27
CA ARG A 143 -22.41 -18.05 -10.96
C ARG A 143 -23.23 -18.20 -9.68
N LYS A 144 -23.96 -19.31 -9.52
CA LYS A 144 -24.73 -19.61 -8.28
C LYS A 144 -23.85 -19.65 -7.03
N HIS A 145 -22.62 -20.15 -7.14
CA HIS A 145 -21.70 -20.18 -6.00
C HIS A 145 -21.07 -18.80 -5.68
N GLU A 146 -20.85 -17.93 -6.67
CA GLU A 146 -20.52 -16.52 -6.38
C GLU A 146 -21.72 -15.79 -5.74
N GLU A 147 -22.95 -16.09 -6.18
CA GLU A 147 -24.19 -15.53 -5.61
C GLU A 147 -24.41 -15.97 -4.15
N ARG A 148 -24.08 -17.21 -3.77
CA ARG A 148 -24.15 -17.66 -2.36
C ARG A 148 -23.23 -16.86 -1.42
N LEU A 149 -22.08 -16.39 -1.92
CA LEU A 149 -21.21 -15.50 -1.15
C LEU A 149 -21.69 -14.04 -1.13
N SER A 150 -22.77 -13.68 -1.84
CA SER A 150 -23.34 -12.32 -1.76
C SER A 150 -24.04 -12.11 -0.42
N GLY A 151 -23.85 -10.93 0.19
CA GLY A 151 -24.32 -10.65 1.55
C GLY A 151 -23.28 -10.86 2.63
N CYS A 152 -22.06 -11.32 2.30
CA CYS A 152 -20.93 -11.42 3.23
C CYS A 152 -19.61 -10.95 2.62
N TYR A 153 -18.66 -10.53 3.46
CA TYR A 153 -17.27 -10.26 3.09
C TYR A 153 -16.33 -11.02 4.02
N GLU A 154 -16.10 -12.29 3.68
CA GLU A 154 -15.44 -13.27 4.54
C GLU A 154 -14.09 -13.72 3.98
N PHE A 155 -13.29 -14.32 4.87
CA PHE A 155 -11.91 -14.72 4.62
C PHE A 155 -11.66 -16.18 5.02
N VAL A 156 -10.54 -16.71 4.55
CA VAL A 156 -9.95 -17.98 5.00
C VAL A 156 -8.45 -17.84 5.22
N LYS A 157 -7.92 -18.58 6.20
CA LYS A 157 -6.47 -18.74 6.38
C LYS A 157 -5.85 -19.59 5.29
N TYR A 158 -4.62 -19.26 4.93
CA TYR A 158 -3.77 -20.11 4.12
C TYR A 158 -3.40 -21.38 4.88
N ASN A 159 -3.51 -22.53 4.22
CA ASN A 159 -3.14 -23.84 4.74
C ASN A 159 -2.49 -24.62 3.59
N ASP A 160 -1.25 -25.09 3.78
CA ASP A 160 -0.45 -25.72 2.72
C ASP A 160 -1.19 -26.92 2.09
N ASP A 161 -1.76 -27.82 2.89
CA ASP A 161 -2.45 -29.03 2.41
C ASP A 161 -3.74 -28.72 1.64
N VAL A 162 -4.57 -27.80 2.16
CA VAL A 162 -5.82 -27.39 1.52
C VAL A 162 -5.56 -26.66 0.21
N PHE A 163 -4.59 -25.74 0.18
CA PHE A 163 -4.24 -25.03 -1.05
C PHE A 163 -3.55 -25.93 -2.08
N GLU A 164 -2.76 -26.92 -1.66
CA GLU A 164 -2.25 -27.95 -2.58
C GLU A 164 -3.37 -28.83 -3.15
N ASP A 165 -4.38 -29.19 -2.36
CA ASP A 165 -5.57 -29.88 -2.85
C ASP A 165 -6.41 -29.03 -3.80
N ILE A 166 -6.55 -27.72 -3.54
CA ILE A 166 -7.18 -26.78 -4.47
C ILE A 166 -6.35 -26.64 -5.75
N ARG A 167 -5.01 -26.71 -5.67
CA ARG A 167 -4.11 -26.56 -6.83
C ARG A 167 -4.07 -27.80 -7.73
N LYS A 168 -4.20 -29.02 -7.17
CA LYS A 168 -4.08 -30.30 -7.90
C LYS A 168 -5.02 -30.41 -9.13
N PRO A 169 -6.34 -30.14 -9.06
CA PRO A 169 -7.23 -30.23 -10.22
C PRO A 169 -6.88 -29.27 -11.36
N PHE A 170 -6.20 -28.16 -11.04
CA PHE A 170 -5.85 -27.09 -11.97
C PHE A 170 -4.35 -27.14 -12.36
N PHE A 171 -3.66 -28.26 -12.11
CA PHE A 171 -2.21 -28.38 -12.31
C PHE A 171 -1.76 -28.13 -13.77
N PHE A 172 -2.64 -28.36 -14.75
CA PHE A 172 -2.39 -28.06 -16.16
C PHE A 172 -2.71 -26.61 -16.55
N SER A 173 -3.43 -25.89 -15.70
CA SER A 173 -3.60 -24.45 -15.83
C SER A 173 -2.23 -23.78 -15.71
N ARG A 174 -1.75 -23.20 -16.82
CA ARG A 174 -0.54 -22.36 -16.85
C ARG A 174 -0.64 -21.11 -15.97
N SER A 175 -1.77 -20.97 -15.28
CA SER A 175 -2.32 -19.79 -14.62
C SER A 175 -2.15 -19.80 -13.10
N LEU A 176 -2.04 -20.99 -12.49
CA LEU A 176 -2.15 -21.19 -11.04
C LEU A 176 -0.80 -21.25 -10.30
N TYR A 177 0.21 -20.58 -10.86
CA TYR A 177 1.52 -20.36 -10.23
C TYR A 177 1.50 -19.27 -9.13
N VAL A 178 0.33 -18.94 -8.57
CA VAL A 178 0.13 -17.72 -7.75
C VAL A 178 -0.58 -17.97 -6.42
N PHE A 179 -0.14 -19.00 -5.70
CA PHE A 179 -0.23 -19.02 -4.23
C PHE A 179 1.18 -18.89 -3.61
N PRO A 180 1.82 -17.71 -3.72
CA PRO A 180 3.16 -17.53 -3.19
C PRO A 180 3.11 -17.45 -1.66
N LYS A 181 3.73 -18.42 -0.98
CA LYS A 181 4.11 -18.28 0.43
C LYS A 181 5.08 -17.10 0.62
N ASP A 182 5.92 -16.86 -0.38
CA ASP A 182 6.87 -15.76 -0.48
C ASP A 182 6.75 -15.05 -1.84
N ALA A 183 6.52 -13.73 -1.83
CA ALA A 183 6.09 -12.96 -3.00
C ALA A 183 7.19 -12.71 -4.06
N VAL A 184 7.50 -13.72 -4.87
CA VAL A 184 8.28 -13.56 -6.12
C VAL A 184 7.59 -14.26 -7.29
N VAL A 185 6.69 -13.54 -7.98
CA VAL A 185 6.13 -13.99 -9.26
C VAL A 185 7.15 -13.78 -10.38
N THR A 186 8.13 -14.68 -10.49
CA THR A 186 8.92 -14.81 -11.72
C THR A 186 8.01 -15.31 -12.83
N ALA A 187 7.68 -14.43 -13.77
CA ALA A 187 7.03 -14.82 -15.02
C ALA A 187 7.98 -15.71 -15.81
N VAL A 188 7.77 -17.03 -15.77
CA VAL A 188 8.56 -17.99 -16.54
C VAL A 188 8.21 -17.80 -18.02
N PRO A 189 9.20 -17.59 -18.92
CA PRO A 189 8.91 -17.37 -20.34
C PRO A 189 8.20 -18.57 -20.97
N TYR A 190 7.27 -18.27 -21.89
CA TYR A 190 6.53 -19.25 -22.69
C TYR A 190 7.43 -20.38 -23.21
N ARG A 191 7.32 -21.57 -22.63
CA ARG A 191 7.81 -22.81 -23.25
C ARG A 191 6.66 -23.55 -23.89
N THR A 192 6.77 -23.75 -25.19
CA THR A 192 5.81 -24.41 -26.08
C THR A 192 5.84 -25.93 -25.93
N THR A 193 5.44 -26.45 -24.77
CA THR A 193 5.04 -27.86 -24.65
C THR A 193 3.62 -28.05 -25.19
N ARG A 194 3.45 -29.05 -26.07
CA ARG A 194 2.15 -29.39 -26.69
C ARG A 194 1.17 -29.85 -25.60
N VAL A 195 -0.02 -29.28 -25.64
CA VAL A 195 -1.13 -29.57 -24.74
C VAL A 195 -1.81 -30.88 -25.19
N LYS A 196 -2.09 -31.80 -24.25
CA LYS A 196 -3.02 -32.92 -24.50
C LYS A 196 -4.45 -32.38 -24.59
N SER A 197 -5.32 -33.04 -25.35
CA SER A 197 -6.70 -32.63 -25.63
C SER A 197 -7.50 -32.26 -24.38
N HIS A 198 -8.20 -31.12 -24.43
CA HIS A 198 -8.97 -30.49 -23.33
C HIS A 198 -10.31 -31.19 -23.00
N GLU A 199 -10.39 -32.53 -23.02
CA GLU A 199 -11.66 -33.27 -22.91
C GLU A 199 -11.84 -34.12 -21.64
N GLU A 200 -10.85 -34.15 -20.72
CA GLU A 200 -10.88 -35.07 -19.55
C GLU A 200 -11.23 -34.40 -18.20
N THR A 201 -11.12 -33.07 -18.03
CA THR A 201 -11.36 -32.42 -16.74
C THR A 201 -12.82 -31.97 -16.57
N ASP A 202 -13.59 -32.73 -15.80
CA ASP A 202 -14.95 -32.37 -15.39
C ASP A 202 -14.93 -31.32 -14.28
N PHE A 203 -14.93 -30.04 -14.66
CA PHE A 203 -14.85 -28.93 -13.72
C PHE A 203 -16.09 -28.79 -12.80
N LEU A 204 -17.26 -29.30 -13.18
CA LEU A 204 -18.43 -29.37 -12.30
C LEU A 204 -18.10 -30.28 -11.10
N LYS A 205 -17.64 -31.51 -11.38
CA LYS A 205 -17.19 -32.43 -10.33
C LYS A 205 -15.99 -31.89 -9.53
N VAL A 206 -15.09 -31.11 -10.14
CA VAL A 206 -13.98 -30.48 -9.41
C VAL A 206 -14.51 -29.50 -8.36
N PHE A 207 -15.41 -28.59 -8.74
CA PHE A 207 -16.00 -27.65 -7.77
C PHE A 207 -16.85 -28.37 -6.73
N ASP A 208 -17.73 -29.31 -7.12
CA ASP A 208 -18.54 -30.07 -6.16
C ASP A 208 -17.68 -30.78 -5.11
N ASN A 209 -16.58 -31.42 -5.53
CA ASN A 209 -15.66 -32.10 -4.63
C ASN A 209 -14.93 -31.12 -3.71
N LEU A 210 -14.41 -30.00 -4.24
CA LEU A 210 -13.70 -29.00 -3.44
C LEU A 210 -14.62 -28.31 -2.43
N ILE A 211 -15.84 -27.96 -2.83
CA ILE A 211 -16.82 -27.27 -1.99
C ILE A 211 -17.38 -28.23 -0.93
N SER A 212 -17.61 -29.50 -1.27
CA SER A 212 -18.03 -30.51 -0.29
C SER A 212 -16.93 -30.88 0.70
N LYS A 213 -15.66 -30.90 0.27
CA LYS A 213 -14.51 -31.21 1.13
C LYS A 213 -14.08 -30.04 2.01
N TYR A 214 -14.18 -28.82 1.50
CA TYR A 214 -13.73 -27.59 2.17
C TYR A 214 -14.83 -26.52 2.20
N PRO A 215 -16.00 -26.78 2.81
CA PRO A 215 -17.14 -25.84 2.78
C PRO A 215 -16.78 -24.47 3.36
N CYS A 216 -15.95 -24.42 4.41
CA CYS A 216 -15.50 -23.17 5.03
C CYS A 216 -14.68 -22.26 4.10
N PHE A 217 -14.19 -22.75 2.95
CA PHE A 217 -13.47 -21.97 1.95
C PHE A 217 -14.36 -21.33 0.88
N PHE A 218 -15.53 -21.91 0.63
CA PHE A 218 -16.34 -21.57 -0.54
C PHE A 218 -17.79 -21.18 -0.21
N LEU A 219 -18.24 -21.43 1.03
CA LEU A 219 -19.57 -21.09 1.52
C LEU A 219 -19.49 -20.01 2.61
N PRO A 220 -20.57 -19.24 2.83
CA PRO A 220 -20.68 -18.31 3.96
C PRO A 220 -20.50 -19.00 5.31
N ASN A 221 -19.88 -18.33 6.27
CA ASN A 221 -19.70 -18.85 7.63
C ASN A 221 -21.06 -19.18 8.29
N SER A 222 -22.09 -18.38 8.00
CA SER A 222 -23.48 -18.59 8.44
C SER A 222 -24.12 -19.89 7.93
N GLU A 223 -23.73 -20.37 6.75
CA GLU A 223 -24.19 -21.66 6.21
C GLU A 223 -23.43 -22.84 6.82
N THR A 224 -22.11 -22.69 7.02
CA THR A 224 -21.26 -23.79 7.52
C THR A 224 -21.46 -24.09 9.01
N LYS A 225 -21.74 -23.06 9.83
CA LYS A 225 -21.85 -23.15 11.30
C LYS A 225 -20.66 -23.82 12.00
N ASP A 226 -19.51 -23.86 11.33
CA ASP A 226 -18.28 -24.42 11.87
C ASP A 226 -17.66 -23.46 12.89
N ARG A 227 -17.47 -23.91 14.13
CA ARG A 227 -16.79 -23.11 15.18
C ARG A 227 -15.32 -22.84 14.81
N HIS A 228 -14.72 -23.66 13.95
CA HIS A 228 -13.36 -23.47 13.40
C HIS A 228 -13.31 -22.56 12.17
N ALA A 229 -14.46 -22.08 11.66
CA ALA A 229 -14.49 -21.11 10.56
C ALA A 229 -13.66 -19.86 10.90
N THR A 230 -12.97 -19.29 9.89
CA THR A 230 -12.14 -18.11 10.09
C THR A 230 -13.03 -16.89 10.33
N ALA A 231 -12.91 -16.27 11.50
CA ALA A 231 -13.60 -15.03 11.86
C ALA A 231 -12.59 -13.89 11.76
N VAL A 232 -12.87 -12.89 10.91
CA VAL A 232 -11.95 -11.79 10.62
C VAL A 232 -12.62 -10.45 10.87
N VAL A 233 -11.86 -9.52 11.46
CA VAL A 233 -12.27 -8.13 11.65
C VAL A 233 -11.19 -7.20 11.07
N ARG A 234 -11.60 -6.21 10.27
CA ARG A 234 -10.67 -5.23 9.70
C ARG A 234 -10.40 -4.09 10.67
N ILE A 235 -9.13 -3.89 10.99
CA ILE A 235 -8.63 -2.67 11.64
C ILE A 235 -8.34 -1.66 10.53
N PHE A 236 -9.17 -0.63 10.43
CA PHE A 236 -8.95 0.53 9.58
C PHE A 236 -7.92 1.44 10.25
N ASP A 237 -6.88 1.78 9.49
CA ASP A 237 -5.78 2.64 9.93
C ASP A 237 -5.92 4.00 9.22
N ASP A 238 -6.08 5.06 10.00
CA ASP A 238 -6.28 6.45 9.56
C ASP A 238 -5.29 7.35 10.32
N GLY A 239 -4.00 7.10 10.09
CA GLY A 239 -2.90 7.78 10.76
C GLY A 239 -2.77 7.33 12.22
N ASN A 240 -3.06 8.23 13.15
CA ASN A 240 -3.00 7.91 14.59
C ASN A 240 -4.25 7.16 15.08
N LEU A 241 -5.30 7.05 14.26
CA LEU A 241 -6.57 6.45 14.66
C LEU A 241 -6.73 5.03 14.10
N LYS A 242 -7.08 4.08 14.98
CA LYS A 242 -7.37 2.68 14.63
C LYS A 242 -8.75 2.28 15.10
N PHE A 243 -9.56 1.72 14.20
CA PHE A 243 -10.96 1.41 14.46
C PHE A 243 -11.45 0.24 13.61
N VAL A 244 -12.57 -0.36 14.00
CA VAL A 244 -13.20 -1.48 13.31
C VAL A 244 -14.65 -1.15 12.93
N MET A 245 -15.23 -1.85 11.96
CA MET A 245 -16.69 -1.82 11.76
C MET A 245 -17.38 -2.63 12.86
N GLU A 246 -18.40 -2.06 13.49
CA GLU A 246 -19.16 -2.71 14.58
C GLU A 246 -19.82 -4.01 14.09
N SER A 247 -20.41 -3.98 12.89
CA SER A 247 -21.05 -5.15 12.28
C SER A 247 -20.08 -6.28 11.90
N GLU A 248 -18.79 -5.99 11.62
CA GLU A 248 -17.78 -7.05 11.47
C GLU A 248 -17.43 -7.67 12.82
N LEU A 249 -17.15 -6.83 13.82
CA LEU A 249 -16.78 -7.27 15.16
C LEU A 249 -17.88 -8.14 15.78
N PHE A 250 -19.13 -7.69 15.74
CA PHE A 250 -20.24 -8.42 16.34
C PHE A 250 -20.56 -9.70 15.56
N SER A 251 -20.45 -9.70 14.23
CA SER A 251 -20.58 -10.94 13.44
C SER A 251 -19.50 -11.97 13.80
N ALA A 252 -18.25 -11.52 13.99
CA ALA A 252 -17.13 -12.37 14.38
C ALA A 252 -17.27 -12.91 15.82
N ILE A 253 -17.68 -12.06 16.78
CA ILE A 253 -17.95 -12.48 18.16
C ILE A 253 -19.11 -13.48 18.21
N ASN A 254 -20.22 -13.22 17.54
CA ASN A 254 -21.38 -14.12 17.50
C ASN A 254 -21.06 -15.47 16.86
N LEU A 255 -20.18 -15.50 15.84
CA LEU A 255 -19.71 -16.73 15.20
C LEU A 255 -18.83 -17.57 16.14
N LYS A 256 -17.98 -16.93 16.96
CA LYS A 256 -17.07 -17.61 17.89
C LYS A 256 -17.70 -17.96 19.25
N ASN A 257 -18.70 -17.21 19.68
CA ASN A 257 -19.38 -17.36 20.97
C ASN A 257 -20.88 -17.68 20.78
N PRO A 258 -21.26 -18.74 20.02
CA PRO A 258 -22.66 -19.01 19.65
C PRO A 258 -23.54 -19.40 20.84
N ASP A 259 -22.95 -19.75 21.97
CA ASP A 259 -23.64 -20.12 23.21
C ASP A 259 -23.94 -18.87 24.10
N GLN A 260 -23.46 -17.68 23.71
CA GLN A 260 -23.77 -16.40 24.37
C GLN A 260 -24.96 -15.70 23.68
N LYS A 261 -25.55 -14.70 24.34
CA LYS A 261 -26.57 -13.85 23.70
C LYS A 261 -25.92 -13.08 22.53
N PRO A 262 -26.45 -13.17 21.29
CA PRO A 262 -25.88 -12.45 20.16
C PRO A 262 -25.83 -10.94 20.40
N LEU A 263 -24.71 -10.32 20.02
CA LEU A 263 -24.56 -8.88 19.92
C LEU A 263 -25.29 -8.38 18.66
N GLU A 264 -26.17 -7.42 18.82
CA GLU A 264 -26.92 -6.78 17.75
C GLU A 264 -26.24 -5.46 17.37
N CYS A 265 -25.95 -5.26 16.08
CA CYS A 265 -25.34 -4.03 15.58
C CYS A 265 -26.42 -2.97 15.34
N MET A 266 -26.17 -1.73 15.77
CA MET A 266 -27.12 -0.61 15.63
C MET A 266 -26.93 0.16 14.31
N ASP A 267 -26.55 -0.55 13.24
CA ASP A 267 -26.35 0.04 11.91
C ASP A 267 -27.68 0.63 11.38
N VAL A 268 -27.69 1.93 11.12
CA VAL A 268 -28.83 2.64 10.52
C VAL A 268 -28.82 2.38 9.00
N GLU A 269 -29.98 2.45 8.32
CA GLU A 269 -30.13 2.05 6.91
C GLU A 269 -29.11 2.72 5.95
N GLY A 270 -28.00 2.02 5.71
CA GLY A 270 -26.90 2.45 4.84
C GLY A 270 -25.72 3.16 5.53
N HIS A 271 -25.68 3.18 6.86
CA HIS A 271 -24.59 3.68 7.68
C HIS A 271 -23.97 2.55 8.52
N TYR A 272 -22.73 2.18 8.22
CA TYR A 272 -21.97 1.17 8.98
C TYR A 272 -21.19 1.85 10.11
N ARG A 273 -21.60 1.61 11.36
CA ARG A 273 -21.00 2.15 12.58
C ARG A 273 -19.60 1.59 12.80
N THR A 274 -18.76 2.37 13.47
CA THR A 274 -17.40 1.96 13.85
C THR A 274 -17.15 2.13 15.35
N MET A 275 -16.14 1.40 15.83
CA MET A 275 -15.67 1.42 17.21
C MET A 275 -14.15 1.54 17.24
N ASP A 276 -13.61 2.39 18.11
CA ASP A 276 -12.17 2.54 18.27
C ASP A 276 -11.53 1.25 18.79
N TYR A 277 -10.37 0.89 18.24
CA TYR A 277 -9.75 -0.40 18.53
C TYR A 277 -9.31 -0.52 20.00
N LYS A 278 -9.00 0.60 20.68
CA LYS A 278 -8.76 0.60 22.15
C LYS A 278 -9.99 0.09 22.91
N HIS A 279 -11.16 0.68 22.64
CA HIS A 279 -12.44 0.26 23.25
C HIS A 279 -12.81 -1.20 22.91
N VAL A 280 -12.41 -1.73 21.74
CA VAL A 280 -12.59 -3.16 21.42
C VAL A 280 -11.77 -4.05 22.35
N LEU A 281 -10.51 -3.70 22.60
CA LEU A 281 -9.61 -4.43 23.50
C LEU A 281 -10.04 -4.33 24.98
N GLU A 282 -10.68 -3.23 25.38
CA GLU A 282 -11.19 -3.00 26.74
C GLU A 282 -12.50 -3.73 26.98
N LEU A 283 -13.50 -3.57 26.10
CA LEU A 283 -14.87 -4.03 26.32
C LEU A 283 -15.11 -5.49 25.92
N TYR A 284 -14.33 -6.03 24.97
CA TYR A 284 -14.56 -7.36 24.39
C TYR A 284 -13.36 -8.31 24.53
N LYS A 285 -12.36 -7.97 25.37
CA LYS A 285 -11.12 -8.72 25.58
C LYS A 285 -11.30 -10.24 25.64
N ASP A 286 -12.26 -10.70 26.43
CA ASP A 286 -12.49 -12.11 26.72
C ASP A 286 -13.29 -12.84 25.61
N GLN A 287 -13.84 -12.10 24.65
CA GLN A 287 -14.68 -12.61 23.54
C GLN A 287 -13.95 -12.65 22.20
N ILE A 288 -12.80 -11.96 22.06
CA ILE A 288 -12.08 -11.75 20.79
C ILE A 288 -10.84 -12.64 20.58
N GLY A 289 -10.51 -13.54 21.52
CA GLY A 289 -9.27 -14.33 21.49
C GLY A 289 -9.08 -15.22 20.23
N ASP A 290 -10.19 -15.73 19.70
CA ASP A 290 -10.24 -16.58 18.49
C ASP A 290 -10.65 -15.80 17.21
N ILE A 291 -10.53 -14.47 17.23
CA ILE A 291 -10.81 -13.58 16.09
C ILE A 291 -9.49 -13.08 15.49
N ASP A 292 -9.37 -13.18 14.17
CA ASP A 292 -8.21 -12.69 13.43
C ASP A 292 -8.40 -11.23 13.01
N PHE A 293 -7.57 -10.34 13.54
CA PHE A 293 -7.55 -8.94 13.13
C PHE A 293 -6.57 -8.75 11.97
N ILE A 294 -7.03 -8.13 10.87
CA ILE A 294 -6.20 -7.74 9.72
C ILE A 294 -6.16 -6.22 9.57
N HIS A 295 -5.01 -5.66 9.16
CA HIS A 295 -4.93 -4.24 8.84
C HIS A 295 -5.52 -3.96 7.45
N SER A 296 -6.41 -2.97 7.37
CA SER A 296 -6.99 -2.46 6.13
C SER A 296 -6.63 -0.99 5.99
N ALA A 297 -5.72 -0.66 5.08
CA ALA A 297 -5.41 0.73 4.76
C ALA A 297 -6.63 1.42 4.13
N LEU A 298 -6.86 2.69 4.49
CA LEU A 298 -7.87 3.53 3.85
C LEU A 298 -7.22 4.29 2.68
N PRO A 299 -7.54 3.94 1.42
CA PRO A 299 -6.89 4.55 0.26
C PRO A 299 -7.36 6.01 0.06
N ILE A 300 -6.39 6.93 -0.01
CA ILE A 300 -6.63 8.38 -0.14
C ILE A 300 -6.51 8.79 -1.61
N SER A 301 -7.47 9.58 -2.09
CA SER A 301 -7.49 10.17 -3.44
C SER A 301 -7.83 11.66 -3.37
N LEU A 302 -7.35 12.44 -4.35
CA LEU A 302 -7.48 13.90 -4.35
C LEU A 302 -8.86 14.40 -4.82
N HIS A 303 -9.62 13.57 -5.54
CA HIS A 303 -10.79 14.00 -6.31
C HIS A 303 -12.07 13.20 -6.07
N ILE A 304 -11.96 12.00 -5.50
CA ILE A 304 -13.09 11.11 -5.23
C ILE A 304 -12.72 10.13 -4.12
N ALA A 305 -13.69 9.74 -3.29
CA ALA A 305 -13.55 8.65 -2.33
C ALA A 305 -13.31 7.31 -3.05
N ILE A 306 -12.29 6.55 -2.61
CA ILE A 306 -12.06 5.19 -3.12
C ILE A 306 -12.93 4.21 -2.30
N PRO A 307 -13.79 3.39 -2.94
CA PRO A 307 -14.65 2.47 -2.22
C PRO A 307 -13.86 1.38 -1.47
N ILE A 308 -14.42 0.90 -0.37
CA ILE A 308 -13.98 -0.34 0.30
C ILE A 308 -15.14 -1.33 0.34
N ALA A 309 -14.83 -2.63 0.45
CA ALA A 309 -15.85 -3.63 0.73
C ALA A 309 -16.56 -3.32 2.05
N ALA A 310 -17.88 -3.46 2.07
CA ALA A 310 -18.72 -3.46 3.26
C ALA A 310 -18.82 -4.88 3.86
N PRO A 311 -19.28 -5.06 5.11
CA PRO A 311 -19.42 -6.40 5.72
C PRO A 311 -20.36 -7.34 4.93
N THR A 312 -21.28 -6.75 4.18
CA THR A 312 -22.23 -7.42 3.27
C THR A 312 -21.65 -7.82 1.91
N GLY A 313 -20.37 -7.51 1.63
CA GLY A 313 -19.76 -7.72 0.31
C GLY A 313 -20.24 -6.76 -0.79
N ASP A 314 -21.09 -5.79 -0.45
CA ASP A 314 -21.31 -4.55 -1.22
C ASP A 314 -20.11 -3.58 -1.01
N HIS A 315 -20.23 -2.33 -1.45
CA HIS A 315 -19.24 -1.27 -1.24
C HIS A 315 -19.75 -0.12 -0.38
N CYS A 316 -18.82 0.51 0.34
CA CYS A 316 -19.03 1.74 1.11
C CYS A 316 -17.81 2.66 1.03
N ILE A 317 -17.98 3.91 1.49
CA ILE A 317 -16.94 4.95 1.61
C ILE A 317 -17.08 5.61 2.98
N ARG A 318 -16.02 6.26 3.50
CA ARG A 318 -16.16 7.00 4.77
C ARG A 318 -17.18 8.13 4.61
N ALA A 319 -17.96 8.40 5.65
CA ALA A 319 -18.97 9.44 5.59
C ALA A 319 -18.38 10.85 5.36
N VAL A 320 -17.19 11.12 5.90
CA VAL A 320 -16.48 12.39 5.66
C VAL A 320 -16.00 12.55 4.21
N ASP A 321 -15.44 11.50 3.61
CA ASP A 321 -15.05 11.51 2.19
C ASP A 321 -16.27 11.67 1.29
N ALA A 322 -17.37 11.02 1.64
CA ALA A 322 -18.64 11.16 0.92
C ALA A 322 -19.19 12.59 0.96
N GLN A 323 -19.04 13.30 2.09
CA GLN A 323 -19.43 14.70 2.19
C GLN A 323 -18.49 15.59 1.36
N GLU A 324 -17.17 15.39 1.45
CA GLU A 324 -16.17 16.12 0.65
C GLU A 324 -16.39 15.90 -0.86
N ASP A 325 -16.66 14.67 -1.31
CA ASP A 325 -17.01 14.35 -2.70
C ASP A 325 -18.23 15.13 -3.20
N ILE A 326 -19.25 15.27 -2.35
CA ILE A 326 -20.48 15.99 -2.68
C ILE A 326 -20.22 17.50 -2.71
N LEU A 327 -19.44 18.03 -1.76
CA LEU A 327 -19.01 19.43 -1.80
C LEU A 327 -18.18 19.70 -3.07
N PHE A 328 -17.23 18.85 -3.41
CA PHE A 328 -16.40 18.94 -4.62
C PHE A 328 -17.21 18.90 -5.91
N GLU A 329 -18.15 17.95 -6.04
CA GLU A 329 -19.05 17.85 -7.20
C GLU A 329 -19.91 19.11 -7.35
N ASN A 330 -20.47 19.63 -6.26
CA ASN A 330 -21.35 20.80 -6.31
C ASN A 330 -20.60 22.12 -6.51
N ILE A 331 -19.47 22.30 -5.81
CA ILE A 331 -18.65 23.53 -5.84
C ILE A 331 -17.92 23.69 -7.17
N LEU A 332 -17.22 22.65 -7.63
CA LEU A 332 -16.33 22.73 -8.81
C LEU A 332 -16.95 22.16 -10.08
N ALA A 333 -17.51 20.94 -10.03
CA ALA A 333 -17.97 20.26 -11.24
C ALA A 333 -19.30 20.82 -11.76
N LEU A 334 -20.22 21.20 -10.86
CA LEU A 334 -21.48 21.86 -11.18
C LEU A 334 -21.40 23.38 -11.15
N GLY A 335 -20.46 23.94 -10.37
CA GLY A 335 -20.30 25.39 -10.19
C GLY A 335 -21.52 26.06 -9.54
N VAL A 336 -22.28 25.36 -8.69
CA VAL A 336 -23.63 25.82 -8.27
C VAL A 336 -23.61 27.22 -7.66
N PHE A 337 -22.58 27.54 -6.86
CA PHE A 337 -22.43 28.83 -6.20
C PHE A 337 -22.11 30.00 -7.15
N GLN A 338 -21.68 29.74 -8.40
CA GLN A 338 -21.58 30.78 -9.45
C GLN A 338 -22.93 31.02 -10.16
N LYS A 339 -23.89 30.11 -10.01
CA LYS A 339 -25.24 30.17 -10.63
C LYS A 339 -26.30 30.73 -9.69
N ILE A 340 -25.99 30.78 -8.40
CA ILE A 340 -26.87 31.34 -7.38
C ILE A 340 -26.82 32.86 -7.46
N THR A 341 -28.00 33.47 -7.44
CA THR A 341 -28.21 34.92 -7.43
C THR A 341 -28.86 35.34 -6.12
N ARG A 342 -29.02 36.64 -5.88
CA ARG A 342 -29.77 37.15 -4.72
C ARG A 342 -31.19 36.57 -4.60
N ASN A 343 -31.83 36.21 -5.72
CA ASN A 343 -33.17 35.62 -5.73
C ASN A 343 -33.17 34.12 -5.39
N THR A 344 -32.09 33.41 -5.70
CA THR A 344 -31.93 31.95 -5.46
C THR A 344 -31.04 31.62 -4.26
N CYS A 345 -30.52 32.60 -3.51
CA CYS A 345 -29.67 32.38 -2.33
C CYS A 345 -30.32 31.50 -1.24
N HIS A 346 -31.66 31.52 -1.16
CA HIS A 346 -32.46 30.66 -0.28
C HIS A 346 -32.31 29.15 -0.56
N MET A 347 -31.67 28.76 -1.68
CA MET A 347 -31.31 27.38 -1.97
C MET A 347 -30.12 26.89 -1.13
N ILE A 348 -29.23 27.77 -0.63
CA ILE A 348 -28.04 27.35 0.11
C ILE A 348 -28.42 26.69 1.47
N PRO A 349 -29.29 27.29 2.31
CA PRO A 349 -29.75 26.60 3.53
C PRO A 349 -30.47 25.28 3.25
N LYS A 350 -31.20 25.18 2.13
CA LYS A 350 -31.89 23.94 1.73
C LYS A 350 -30.91 22.85 1.30
N PHE A 351 -29.84 23.21 0.57
CA PHE A 351 -28.74 22.30 0.25
C PHE A 351 -28.07 21.77 1.53
N VAL A 352 -27.77 22.64 2.49
CA VAL A 352 -27.21 22.25 3.78
C VAL A 352 -28.15 21.32 4.55
N ALA A 353 -29.46 21.57 4.55
CA ALA A 353 -30.44 20.67 5.16
C ALA A 353 -30.50 19.29 4.48
N ILE A 354 -30.26 19.20 3.16
CA ILE A 354 -30.11 17.92 2.46
C ILE A 354 -28.81 17.23 2.90
N LEU A 355 -27.70 17.96 3.07
CA LEU A 355 -26.47 17.37 3.59
C LEU A 355 -26.67 16.83 5.01
N GLU A 356 -27.23 17.61 5.92
CA GLU A 356 -27.50 17.24 7.32
C GLU A 356 -28.35 15.96 7.44
N LYS A 357 -29.31 15.76 6.54
CA LYS A 357 -30.14 14.54 6.48
C LYS A 357 -29.34 13.26 6.19
N TYR A 358 -28.23 13.34 5.45
CA TYR A 358 -27.39 12.19 5.08
C TYR A 358 -26.08 12.11 5.87
N PHE A 359 -25.65 13.26 6.41
CA PHE A 359 -24.45 13.49 7.21
C PHE A 359 -24.83 14.20 8.51
N PRO A 360 -25.56 13.54 9.44
CA PRO A 360 -26.09 14.20 10.62
C PRO A 360 -24.98 14.59 11.59
N SER A 361 -24.89 15.87 11.89
CA SER A 361 -23.93 16.43 12.86
C SER A 361 -24.16 15.93 14.28
N ASN A 362 -25.33 15.37 14.61
CA ASN A 362 -25.61 14.81 15.92
C ASN A 362 -25.03 13.40 16.15
N ILE A 363 -24.54 12.70 15.12
CA ILE A 363 -23.89 11.39 15.28
C ILE A 363 -22.48 11.58 15.85
N THR A 364 -22.22 11.01 17.03
CA THR A 364 -20.94 11.14 17.77
C THR A 364 -19.87 10.13 17.38
N TYR A 365 -20.21 9.10 16.61
CA TYR A 365 -19.29 8.04 16.18
C TYR A 365 -18.93 8.15 14.70
N ARG A 366 -17.77 7.61 14.33
CA ARG A 366 -17.36 7.49 12.93
C ARG A 366 -18.18 6.41 12.21
N TYR A 367 -18.51 6.65 10.94
CA TYR A 367 -19.23 5.66 10.14
C TYR A 367 -18.86 5.68 8.65
N PHE A 368 -19.15 4.57 7.97
CA PHE A 368 -19.11 4.47 6.51
C PHE A 368 -20.52 4.57 5.94
N ILE A 369 -20.66 5.18 4.77
CA ILE A 369 -21.92 5.23 4.01
C ILE A 369 -21.88 4.25 2.84
N ASN A 370 -22.93 3.44 2.68
CA ASN A 370 -23.00 2.50 1.56
C ASN A 370 -23.25 3.23 0.23
N LEU A 371 -22.79 2.65 -0.88
CA LEU A 371 -22.90 3.33 -2.19
C LEU A 371 -24.35 3.51 -2.67
N LYS A 372 -25.30 2.68 -2.19
CA LYS A 372 -26.73 2.79 -2.56
C LYS A 372 -27.36 4.07 -1.97
N LEU A 373 -27.09 4.36 -0.68
CA LEU A 373 -27.53 5.57 -0.01
C LEU A 373 -26.81 6.82 -0.56
N PHE A 374 -25.52 6.70 -0.85
CA PHE A 374 -24.74 7.77 -1.49
C PHE A 374 -25.26 8.13 -2.90
N GLN A 375 -25.63 7.14 -3.70
CA GLN A 375 -26.29 7.36 -5.00
C GLN A 375 -27.68 7.99 -4.85
N LYS A 376 -28.43 7.67 -3.77
CA LYS A 376 -29.72 8.30 -3.46
C LYS A 376 -29.53 9.80 -3.21
N LEU A 377 -28.53 10.19 -2.41
CA LEU A 377 -28.15 11.59 -2.20
C LEU A 377 -27.79 12.30 -3.52
N ARG A 378 -26.93 11.71 -4.36
CA ARG A 378 -26.57 12.29 -5.68
C ARG A 378 -27.80 12.53 -6.57
N LYS A 379 -28.78 11.62 -6.56
CA LYS A 379 -30.05 11.78 -7.30
C LYS A 379 -30.91 12.91 -6.72
N GLU A 380 -31.06 12.97 -5.40
CA GLU A 380 -31.81 14.03 -4.71
C GLU A 380 -31.22 15.43 -5.00
N LEU A 381 -29.89 15.54 -5.00
CA LEU A 381 -29.19 16.79 -5.36
C LEU A 381 -29.30 17.14 -6.85
N GLU A 382 -29.25 16.17 -7.77
CA GLU A 382 -29.45 16.48 -9.20
C GLU A 382 -30.86 17.03 -9.46
N GLU A 383 -31.88 16.48 -8.81
CA GLU A 383 -33.26 17.00 -8.86
C GLU A 383 -33.35 18.41 -8.24
N PHE A 384 -32.78 18.59 -7.05
CA PHE A 384 -32.77 19.87 -6.33
C PHE A 384 -32.13 21.02 -7.14
N TRP A 385 -31.05 20.75 -7.88
CA TRP A 385 -30.34 21.77 -8.67
C TRP A 385 -30.89 21.97 -10.09
N LYS A 386 -31.92 21.23 -10.53
CA LYS A 386 -32.57 21.44 -11.85
C LYS A 386 -32.90 22.91 -12.16
N PRO A 387 -33.47 23.73 -11.24
CA PRO A 387 -33.89 25.09 -11.54
C PRO A 387 -32.76 26.04 -11.98
N ILE A 388 -31.50 25.72 -11.67
CA ILE A 388 -30.31 26.51 -12.03
C ILE A 388 -29.34 25.75 -12.94
N LYS A 389 -29.75 24.62 -13.53
CA LYS A 389 -28.83 23.69 -14.23
C LYS A 389 -28.10 24.34 -15.40
N ASP A 390 -28.83 25.12 -16.20
CA ASP A 390 -28.39 25.63 -17.51
C ASP A 390 -27.75 27.03 -17.47
N THR A 391 -27.66 27.66 -16.29
CA THR A 391 -26.91 28.92 -16.12
C THR A 391 -25.43 28.69 -16.42
N PRO A 392 -24.80 29.47 -17.33
CA PRO A 392 -23.39 29.33 -17.64
C PRO A 392 -22.51 29.80 -16.46
N VAL A 393 -21.34 29.19 -16.31
CA VAL A 393 -20.36 29.49 -15.25
C VAL A 393 -19.03 29.91 -15.85
N LYS A 394 -18.27 30.71 -15.10
CA LYS A 394 -16.91 31.10 -15.49
C LYS A 394 -15.95 29.94 -15.24
N ARG A 395 -14.99 29.75 -16.15
CA ARG A 395 -13.96 28.71 -16.04
C ARG A 395 -12.79 29.23 -15.22
N VAL A 396 -12.22 28.38 -14.36
CA VAL A 396 -10.94 28.67 -13.69
C VAL A 396 -9.87 28.97 -14.75
N ARG A 397 -9.12 30.06 -14.58
CA ARG A 397 -8.04 30.44 -15.50
C ARG A 397 -6.85 29.49 -15.36
N ASN A 398 -6.08 29.34 -16.43
CA ASN A 398 -4.91 28.46 -16.41
C ASN A 398 -3.80 29.08 -15.57
N VAL A 399 -3.18 28.28 -14.69
CA VAL A 399 -1.99 28.68 -13.93
C VAL A 399 -0.75 28.48 -14.81
N GLY A 400 0.16 29.46 -14.78
CA GLY A 400 1.42 29.42 -15.53
C GLY A 400 2.53 28.62 -14.83
N PRO A 401 3.73 28.52 -15.43
CA PRO A 401 4.86 27.79 -14.84
C PRO A 401 5.40 28.41 -13.54
N GLU A 402 5.18 29.72 -13.33
CA GLU A 402 5.49 30.41 -12.07
C GLU A 402 4.52 30.05 -10.92
N GLY A 403 3.43 29.36 -11.24
CA GLY A 403 2.37 28.99 -10.32
C GLY A 403 1.47 30.15 -9.91
N PHE A 404 1.05 30.16 -8.63
CA PHE A 404 0.15 31.19 -8.09
C PHE A 404 0.41 31.50 -6.61
N THR A 405 -0.03 32.69 -6.18
CA THR A 405 0.02 33.16 -4.78
C THR A 405 -1.37 33.28 -4.15
N ALA A 406 -1.45 33.48 -2.83
CA ALA A 406 -2.71 33.78 -2.14
C ALA A 406 -3.45 35.01 -2.72
N GLU A 407 -2.73 36.02 -3.23
CA GLU A 407 -3.35 37.18 -3.90
C GLU A 407 -3.92 36.83 -5.28
N ASP A 408 -3.31 35.87 -6.00
CA ASP A 408 -3.85 35.40 -7.27
C ASP A 408 -5.10 34.55 -7.07
N LEU A 409 -5.16 33.77 -5.98
CA LEU A 409 -6.38 33.10 -5.53
C LEU A 409 -7.48 34.12 -5.20
N LYS A 410 -7.20 35.22 -4.47
CA LYS A 410 -8.18 36.30 -4.24
C LYS A 410 -8.69 36.91 -5.55
N LYS A 411 -7.82 37.14 -6.53
CA LYS A 411 -8.19 37.63 -7.87
C LYS A 411 -9.07 36.61 -8.61
N GLU A 412 -8.78 35.31 -8.48
CA GLU A 412 -9.54 34.23 -9.12
C GLU A 412 -10.94 34.09 -8.51
N LEU A 413 -11.06 34.09 -7.18
CA LEU A 413 -12.35 34.05 -6.48
C LEU A 413 -13.26 35.23 -6.85
N LYS A 414 -12.69 36.44 -6.98
CA LYS A 414 -13.38 37.63 -7.50
C LYS A 414 -13.78 37.47 -8.97
N TYR A 415 -12.86 37.00 -9.83
CA TYR A 415 -13.12 36.77 -11.24
C TYR A 415 -14.28 35.79 -11.44
N LEU A 416 -14.30 34.68 -10.71
CA LEU A 416 -15.34 33.64 -10.75
C LEU A 416 -16.70 34.09 -10.17
N GLY A 417 -16.77 35.25 -9.52
CA GLY A 417 -18.02 35.84 -9.02
C GLY A 417 -18.45 35.38 -7.62
N TYR A 418 -17.65 34.56 -6.93
CA TYR A 418 -18.04 34.04 -5.61
C TYR A 418 -18.28 35.13 -4.56
N THR A 419 -17.66 36.31 -4.71
CA THR A 419 -17.89 37.48 -3.86
C THR A 419 -19.31 38.06 -3.90
N GLU A 420 -20.14 37.69 -4.90
CA GLU A 420 -21.55 38.13 -4.97
C GLU A 420 -22.44 37.44 -3.92
N ILE A 421 -22.06 36.23 -3.48
CA ILE A 421 -22.78 35.42 -2.49
C ILE A 421 -21.98 35.28 -1.18
N PHE A 422 -20.65 35.24 -1.30
CA PHE A 422 -19.68 35.08 -0.22
C PHE A 422 -18.72 36.27 -0.20
N HIS A 423 -19.19 37.43 0.27
CA HIS A 423 -18.41 38.68 0.33
C HIS A 423 -17.10 38.51 1.15
N GLU A 424 -17.15 37.66 2.17
CA GLU A 424 -16.05 37.30 3.06
C GLU A 424 -15.00 36.37 2.43
N ILE A 425 -15.29 35.69 1.31
CA ILE A 425 -14.44 34.60 0.78
C ILE A 425 -12.98 35.00 0.49
N THR A 426 -12.74 36.27 0.21
CA THR A 426 -11.39 36.78 -0.07
C THR A 426 -10.52 36.93 1.18
N ALA A 427 -11.13 36.91 2.38
CA ALA A 427 -10.42 36.82 3.66
C ALA A 427 -9.96 35.38 3.97
N GLU A 428 -10.64 34.37 3.43
CA GLU A 428 -10.29 32.94 3.60
C GLU A 428 -9.16 32.47 2.69
N ALA A 429 -8.87 33.22 1.60
CA ALA A 429 -7.89 32.84 0.60
C ALA A 429 -6.46 32.59 1.13
N PRO A 430 -5.92 33.32 2.14
CA PRO A 430 -4.64 32.97 2.75
C PRO A 430 -4.69 31.59 3.43
N ILE A 431 -5.71 31.32 4.25
CA ILE A 431 -5.90 30.04 4.95
C ILE A 431 -6.04 28.88 3.94
N ALA A 432 -6.76 29.10 2.84
CA ALA A 432 -6.91 28.14 1.76
C ALA A 432 -5.64 27.96 0.91
N TYR A 433 -4.69 28.89 0.95
CA TYR A 433 -3.38 28.80 0.30
C TYR A 433 -2.35 28.09 1.20
N ASP A 434 -2.42 28.32 2.51
CA ASP A 434 -1.50 27.73 3.51
C ASP A 434 -1.55 26.20 3.55
N ILE A 435 -2.59 25.55 2.99
CA ILE A 435 -2.62 24.09 2.79
C ILE A 435 -1.48 23.57 1.90
N PHE A 436 -0.81 24.46 1.15
CA PHE A 436 0.33 24.15 0.30
C PHE A 436 1.67 24.64 0.89
N HIS A 437 1.75 24.94 2.19
CA HIS A 437 2.95 25.51 2.83
C HIS A 437 4.26 24.73 2.62
N SER A 438 4.18 23.44 2.29
CA SER A 438 5.35 22.58 2.00
C SER A 438 5.79 22.58 0.52
N GLN A 439 5.05 23.29 -0.35
CA GLN A 439 5.29 23.36 -1.79
C GLN A 439 5.75 24.78 -2.18
N LYS A 440 6.59 24.88 -3.20
CA LYS A 440 6.96 26.19 -3.78
C LYS A 440 5.83 26.69 -4.68
N PRO A 441 5.64 28.02 -4.84
CA PRO A 441 4.65 28.56 -5.77
C PRO A 441 4.74 27.95 -7.17
N SER A 442 5.95 27.80 -7.73
CA SER A 442 6.22 27.18 -9.04
C SER A 442 5.83 25.69 -9.18
N GLU A 443 5.54 25.01 -8.08
CA GLU A 443 5.04 23.63 -8.08
C GLU A 443 3.50 23.58 -8.13
N LEU A 444 2.83 24.71 -7.85
CA LEU A 444 1.38 24.85 -7.86
C LEU A 444 0.87 25.11 -9.27
N ASN A 445 0.02 24.22 -9.76
CA ASN A 445 -0.57 24.29 -11.11
C ASN A 445 -2.10 24.46 -11.06
N THR A 446 -2.76 24.38 -12.22
CA THR A 446 -4.22 24.57 -12.33
C THR A 446 -5.03 23.63 -11.43
N MET A 447 -4.61 22.37 -11.23
CA MET A 447 -5.24 21.43 -10.28
C MET A 447 -5.18 21.96 -8.83
N HIS A 448 -4.07 22.56 -8.43
CA HIS A 448 -3.89 23.15 -7.10
C HIS A 448 -4.78 24.39 -6.92
N MET A 449 -4.96 25.22 -7.96
CA MET A 449 -5.93 26.32 -7.96
C MET A 449 -7.37 25.82 -7.77
N TYR A 450 -7.77 24.73 -8.43
CA TYR A 450 -9.07 24.10 -8.19
C TYR A 450 -9.25 23.66 -6.73
N LYS A 451 -8.26 23.00 -6.10
CA LYS A 451 -8.35 22.62 -4.67
C LYS A 451 -8.37 23.85 -3.75
N ALA A 452 -7.61 24.91 -4.07
CA ALA A 452 -7.62 26.16 -3.30
C ALA A 452 -8.99 26.86 -3.32
N ILE A 453 -9.64 26.91 -4.48
CA ILE A 453 -11.02 27.42 -4.64
C ILE A 453 -12.00 26.57 -3.83
N HIS A 454 -11.90 25.24 -3.92
CA HIS A 454 -12.73 24.33 -3.14
C HIS A 454 -12.61 24.59 -1.64
N VAL A 455 -11.39 24.60 -1.11
CA VAL A 455 -11.13 24.86 0.32
C VAL A 455 -11.63 26.25 0.73
N SER A 456 -11.42 27.29 -0.08
CA SER A 456 -11.94 28.64 0.20
C SER A 456 -13.47 28.66 0.38
N ILE A 457 -14.20 27.90 -0.45
CA ILE A 457 -15.67 27.85 -0.38
C ILE A 457 -16.13 26.97 0.79
N THR A 458 -15.46 25.85 1.06
CA THR A 458 -15.75 24.98 2.21
C THR A 458 -15.50 25.71 3.54
N LEU A 459 -14.48 26.55 3.65
CA LEU A 459 -14.22 27.40 4.83
C LEU A 459 -15.36 28.41 5.09
N VAL A 460 -15.87 29.08 4.04
CA VAL A 460 -17.03 29.97 4.21
C VAL A 460 -18.30 29.20 4.55
N MET A 461 -18.53 28.05 3.90
CA MET A 461 -19.70 27.20 4.16
C MET A 461 -19.72 26.68 5.60
N THR A 462 -18.59 26.21 6.14
CA THR A 462 -18.48 25.75 7.53
C THR A 462 -18.66 26.88 8.54
N LYS A 463 -18.13 28.08 8.27
CA LYS A 463 -18.36 29.28 9.10
C LYS A 463 -19.83 29.73 9.11
N ARG A 464 -20.54 29.66 7.98
CA ARG A 464 -21.97 30.01 7.89
C ARG A 464 -22.90 28.92 8.40
N TYR A 465 -22.49 27.66 8.37
CA TYR A 465 -23.29 26.49 8.73
C TYR A 465 -22.46 25.55 9.63
N PRO A 466 -22.39 25.83 10.95
CA PRO A 466 -21.55 25.07 11.87
C PRO A 466 -21.81 23.56 11.91
N CYS A 467 -23.01 23.09 11.56
CA CYS A 467 -23.31 21.66 11.49
C CYS A 467 -22.42 20.89 10.50
N LEU A 468 -21.95 21.55 9.41
CA LEU A 468 -21.00 20.96 8.48
C LEU A 468 -19.63 20.75 9.15
N LEU A 469 -19.18 21.71 9.96
CA LEU A 469 -17.92 21.60 10.71
C LEU A 469 -18.02 20.55 11.81
N GLU A 470 -19.11 20.57 12.57
CA GLU A 470 -19.42 19.64 13.65
C GLU A 470 -19.43 18.18 13.16
N PHE A 471 -20.03 17.94 12.00
CA PHE A 471 -19.97 16.63 11.35
C PHE A 471 -18.53 16.21 11.03
N VAL A 472 -17.74 17.07 10.36
CA VAL A 472 -16.34 16.76 10.02
C VAL A 472 -15.50 16.48 11.27
N TYR A 473 -15.70 17.26 12.34
CA TYR A 473 -15.04 17.09 13.63
C TYR A 473 -15.38 15.73 14.27
N ARG A 474 -16.66 15.36 14.33
CA ARG A 474 -17.11 14.06 14.90
C ARG A 474 -16.69 12.86 14.06
N GLN A 475 -16.60 13.03 12.73
CA GLN A 475 -15.98 12.02 11.87
C GLN A 475 -14.44 12.00 11.95
N LYS A 476 -13.82 12.85 12.80
CA LYS A 476 -12.38 13.06 12.98
C LYS A 476 -11.63 13.44 11.68
N GLY A 477 -12.33 14.00 10.70
CA GLY A 477 -11.78 14.37 9.39
C GLY A 477 -10.70 15.46 9.43
N CYS A 478 -10.67 16.28 10.49
CA CYS A 478 -9.64 17.29 10.70
C CYS A 478 -8.24 16.71 10.91
N LEU A 479 -8.13 15.42 11.27
CA LEU A 479 -6.86 14.69 11.38
C LEU A 479 -6.41 14.05 10.05
N HIS A 480 -7.32 13.99 9.07
CA HIS A 480 -7.10 13.33 7.79
C HIS A 480 -6.65 14.31 6.69
N ASN A 481 -7.19 15.54 6.70
CA ASN A 481 -6.73 16.59 5.77
C ASN A 481 -5.32 17.04 6.14
N ARG A 482 -4.50 17.34 5.11
CA ARG A 482 -3.09 17.79 5.24
C ARG A 482 -2.95 19.24 5.73
N THR A 483 -3.86 19.67 6.58
CA THR A 483 -3.87 20.95 7.30
C THR A 483 -3.56 20.69 8.77
N LYS A 484 -3.05 21.72 9.46
CA LYS A 484 -2.91 21.71 10.92
C LYS A 484 -4.23 21.20 11.57
N PRO A 485 -4.19 20.29 12.57
CA PRO A 485 -5.38 19.89 13.31
C PRO A 485 -6.13 21.14 13.83
N CYS A 486 -7.46 21.11 13.82
CA CYS A 486 -8.23 22.15 14.50
C CYS A 486 -7.92 22.12 16.00
N ASP A 487 -8.09 23.25 16.68
CA ASP A 487 -7.68 23.38 18.07
C ASP A 487 -8.42 22.37 18.98
N ASP A 488 -9.69 22.06 18.70
CA ASP A 488 -10.48 21.02 19.40
C ASP A 488 -9.93 19.60 19.17
N CYS A 489 -9.49 19.26 17.95
CA CYS A 489 -8.83 17.97 17.70
C CYS A 489 -7.45 17.91 18.37
N LEU A 490 -6.74 19.03 18.43
CA LEU A 490 -5.44 19.13 19.10
C LEU A 490 -5.60 19.02 20.63
N GLU A 491 -6.70 19.51 21.19
CA GLU A 491 -7.07 19.34 22.60
C GLU A 491 -7.46 17.89 22.91
N SER A 492 -8.36 17.30 22.11
CA SER A 492 -8.75 15.88 22.23
C SER A 492 -7.56 14.91 22.08
N ILE A 493 -6.55 15.24 21.26
CA ILE A 493 -5.28 14.48 21.21
C ILE A 493 -4.54 14.58 22.54
N LYS A 494 -4.34 15.78 23.10
CA LYS A 494 -3.61 15.98 24.36
C LYS A 494 -4.30 15.32 25.55
N GLU A 495 -5.64 15.34 25.59
CA GLU A 495 -6.43 14.61 26.59
C GLU A 495 -6.15 13.11 26.49
N THR A 496 -6.21 12.53 25.29
CA THR A 496 -5.91 11.11 25.06
C THR A 496 -4.46 10.76 25.42
N GLU A 497 -3.49 11.62 25.09
CA GLU A 497 -2.08 11.46 25.45
C GLU A 497 -1.85 11.55 26.98
N ALA A 498 -2.60 12.39 27.68
CA ALA A 498 -2.58 12.51 29.13
C ALA A 498 -3.19 11.28 29.83
N GLU A 499 -4.29 10.73 29.31
CA GLU A 499 -4.90 9.48 29.79
C GLU A 499 -3.93 8.30 29.63
N ILE A 500 -3.30 8.15 28.46
CA ILE A 500 -2.28 7.11 28.21
C ILE A 500 -1.06 7.31 29.15
N GLY A 501 -0.64 8.56 29.38
CA GLY A 501 0.42 8.89 30.34
C GLY A 501 0.06 8.50 31.78
N ALA A 502 -1.20 8.66 32.17
CA ALA A 502 -1.71 8.25 33.48
C ALA A 502 -1.82 6.71 33.61
N GLU A 503 -2.28 6.01 32.57
CA GLU A 503 -2.31 4.54 32.52
C GLU A 503 -0.90 3.94 32.68
N ILE A 504 0.09 4.44 31.92
CA ILE A 504 1.50 3.99 32.02
C ILE A 504 2.08 4.27 33.40
N LYS A 505 1.75 5.42 34.01
CA LYS A 505 2.20 5.76 35.36
C LYS A 505 1.61 4.80 36.40
N ALA A 506 0.31 4.50 36.32
CA ALA A 506 -0.37 3.55 37.20
C ALA A 506 0.20 2.12 37.08
N GLU A 507 0.51 1.64 35.86
CA GLU A 507 1.18 0.34 35.67
C GLU A 507 2.59 0.33 36.29
N SER A 508 3.35 1.43 36.20
CA SER A 508 4.69 1.54 36.80
C SER A 508 4.69 1.56 38.34
N GLU A 509 3.66 2.15 38.93
CA GLU A 509 3.45 2.20 40.38
C GLU A 509 2.97 0.84 40.92
N GLN A 510 2.12 0.12 40.19
CA GLN A 510 1.76 -1.26 40.51
C GLN A 510 2.97 -2.21 40.40
N ALA A 511 3.81 -2.07 39.37
CA ALA A 511 5.03 -2.88 39.23
C ALA A 511 5.99 -2.69 40.42
N SER A 512 6.18 -1.44 40.88
CA SER A 512 7.05 -1.12 42.03
C SER A 512 6.53 -1.69 43.35
N SER A 513 5.22 -1.88 43.51
CA SER A 513 4.64 -2.49 44.72
C SER A 513 4.91 -3.99 44.89
N SER A 514 5.40 -4.67 43.85
CA SER A 514 5.57 -6.14 43.82
C SER A 514 6.95 -6.63 44.25
N VAL A 515 7.93 -5.74 44.47
CA VAL A 515 9.32 -6.09 44.81
C VAL A 515 9.76 -5.44 46.12
N THR A 516 9.20 -5.91 47.24
CA THR A 516 9.83 -5.78 48.59
C THR A 516 9.20 -6.76 49.60
N ALA A 517 9.49 -8.05 49.42
CA ALA A 517 9.33 -9.06 50.47
C ALA A 517 10.56 -9.96 50.47
N THR A 518 11.12 -10.22 51.67
CA THR A 518 12.44 -10.85 51.93
C THR A 518 13.65 -10.08 51.35
N THR A 519 14.76 -9.87 52.07
CA THR A 519 15.28 -10.54 53.28
C THR A 519 16.08 -9.59 54.18
N SER A 520 16.23 -9.96 55.46
CA SER A 520 16.96 -9.25 56.52
C SER A 520 18.49 -9.41 56.50
N GLY A 521 19.24 -8.45 57.04
CA GLY A 521 20.65 -8.63 57.47
C GLY A 521 21.30 -7.32 57.93
N ASN A 522 21.88 -7.30 59.14
CA ASN A 522 22.55 -6.14 59.74
C ASN A 522 23.99 -5.97 59.20
N ASP A 523 24.56 -4.77 59.26
CA ASP A 523 25.52 -4.37 60.31
C ASP A 523 25.91 -2.88 60.19
N ALA A 524 26.66 -2.36 61.17
CA ALA A 524 26.70 -0.93 61.54
C ALA A 524 28.06 -0.23 61.26
N GLU A 525 28.19 0.99 61.83
CA GLU A 525 29.35 1.91 61.86
C GLU A 525 29.50 2.86 60.65
N LYS A 526 29.93 4.12 60.76
CA LYS A 526 29.95 5.20 61.80
C LYS A 526 30.71 6.39 61.19
N GLU A 527 30.69 7.55 61.88
CA GLU A 527 31.38 8.85 61.63
C GLU A 527 30.53 9.84 60.80
N GLU A 528 30.10 11.00 61.33
CA GLU A 528 30.82 12.16 61.92
C GLU A 528 31.62 12.93 60.83
N ASP A 529 31.58 14.26 60.71
CA ASP A 529 31.02 15.32 61.58
C ASP A 529 30.72 16.63 60.80
N SER A 530 29.99 17.58 61.42
CA SER A 530 30.12 19.08 61.41
C SER A 530 30.39 19.88 60.10
N GLU A 531 30.03 21.17 59.87
CA GLU A 531 29.51 22.33 60.63
C GLU A 531 28.46 23.07 59.73
N LYS A 532 27.36 23.70 60.20
CA LYS A 532 27.23 25.02 60.87
C LYS A 532 28.00 26.18 60.16
N SER A 533 27.48 27.40 60.00
CA SER A 533 26.22 28.01 60.50
C SER A 533 25.77 29.27 59.72
N ASN A 534 24.46 29.51 59.86
CA ASN A 534 23.52 30.60 59.55
C ASN A 534 23.98 32.09 59.88
N PRO A 535 23.13 33.15 59.80
CA PRO A 535 23.27 34.25 58.82
C PRO A 535 23.24 35.67 59.45
N GLU A 536 23.17 36.76 58.65
CA GLU A 536 22.61 38.12 58.96
C GLU A 536 22.98 39.13 57.83
N SER A 537 22.58 40.42 57.82
CA SER A 537 21.22 41.00 57.67
C SER A 537 21.30 42.52 57.31
N VAL A 538 20.20 43.13 56.82
CA VAL A 538 19.80 44.57 56.98
C VAL A 538 20.44 45.73 56.12
N ALA A 539 19.55 46.68 55.72
CA ALA A 539 19.70 48.14 55.42
C ALA A 539 20.14 48.73 54.04
N SER A 540 19.12 49.16 53.27
CA SER A 540 18.82 50.51 52.71
C SER A 540 19.85 51.67 52.52
N GLU A 541 19.66 52.44 51.43
CA GLU A 541 19.96 53.87 51.09
C GLU A 541 20.69 54.03 49.72
N ALA A 542 20.63 55.10 48.92
CA ALA A 542 19.70 56.23 48.71
C ALA A 542 19.95 56.87 47.31
N LEU A 543 19.05 57.73 46.80
CA LEU A 543 19.12 58.42 45.50
C LEU A 543 19.89 59.76 45.55
N PRO A 544 20.48 60.21 44.42
CA PRO A 544 20.38 61.64 44.07
C PRO A 544 20.15 61.94 42.56
N GLN A 545 19.70 63.17 42.26
CA GLN A 545 19.44 63.72 40.91
C GLN A 545 20.23 65.03 40.62
N VAL A 546 20.08 65.56 39.39
CA VAL A 546 19.82 66.97 38.97
C VAL A 546 20.92 67.74 38.16
N LYS A 547 20.47 68.37 37.03
CA LYS A 547 20.96 69.55 36.23
C LYS A 547 21.96 69.34 35.07
N ARG A 548 22.03 70.18 33.98
CA ARG A 548 21.07 71.06 33.21
C ARG A 548 21.79 71.79 32.02
N ASP A 549 21.38 71.59 30.74
CA ASP A 549 21.40 72.48 29.51
C ASP A 549 22.64 73.33 29.05
N PRO A 550 22.72 73.92 27.81
CA PRO A 550 22.11 73.65 26.46
C PRO A 550 23.06 73.85 25.20
N GLU A 551 22.49 73.80 23.97
CA GLU A 551 22.94 74.38 22.65
C GLU A 551 24.08 73.68 21.82
N ASN A 552 24.08 73.58 20.46
CA ASN A 552 23.12 73.93 19.37
C ASN A 552 23.42 73.22 18.00
N LEU A 553 22.37 72.98 17.18
CA LEU A 553 22.28 73.06 15.69
C LEU A 553 22.66 71.90 14.68
N LYS A 554 21.62 71.44 13.93
CA LYS A 554 21.57 70.79 12.57
C LYS A 554 22.07 69.32 12.40
N ASN A 555 21.46 68.43 11.59
CA ASN A 555 20.31 68.54 10.67
C ASN A 555 19.63 67.18 10.30
N SER A 556 18.30 67.14 10.22
CA SER A 556 17.50 66.44 9.19
C SER A 556 17.80 64.97 8.76
N VAL A 557 17.53 63.97 9.60
CA VAL A 557 17.16 62.58 9.15
C VAL A 557 16.07 61.92 10.03
N GLU A 558 15.97 62.27 11.32
CA GLU A 558 15.39 61.36 12.32
C GLU A 558 13.86 61.47 12.59
N LEU A 559 13.13 62.28 11.83
CA LEU A 559 11.71 62.57 12.09
C LEU A 559 10.70 61.51 11.58
N SER A 560 11.17 60.40 10.99
CA SER A 560 10.32 59.37 10.36
C SER A 560 10.16 58.07 11.17
N LYS A 561 10.99 57.84 12.20
CA LYS A 561 10.85 56.69 13.12
C LYS A 561 9.88 56.97 14.27
N THR A 562 10.00 58.16 14.88
CA THR A 562 9.19 58.58 16.04
C THR A 562 7.70 58.77 15.75
N VAL A 563 7.29 58.82 14.48
CA VAL A 563 5.86 58.83 14.10
C VAL A 563 5.27 57.42 14.15
N LYS A 564 5.99 56.42 13.62
CA LYS A 564 5.50 55.02 13.59
C LYS A 564 5.38 54.40 14.98
N GLU A 565 6.36 54.65 15.86
CA GLU A 565 6.31 54.16 17.24
C GLU A 565 5.12 54.77 18.00
N LYS A 566 4.79 56.06 17.75
CA LYS A 566 3.62 56.71 18.33
C LYS A 566 2.29 56.25 17.72
N ASP A 567 2.23 55.93 16.43
CA ASP A 567 1.03 55.37 15.82
C ASP A 567 0.72 53.96 16.37
N GLU A 568 1.74 53.12 16.60
CA GLU A 568 1.57 51.79 17.23
C GLU A 568 1.25 51.87 18.74
N GLU A 569 1.63 52.94 19.43
CA GLU A 569 1.23 53.22 20.81
C GLU A 569 -0.22 53.76 20.86
N LEU A 570 -0.61 54.61 19.92
CA LEU A 570 -1.97 55.11 19.75
C LEU A 570 -2.97 53.98 19.43
N GLU A 571 -2.56 52.99 18.63
CA GLU A 571 -3.40 51.83 18.33
C GLU A 571 -3.56 50.90 19.54
N ARG A 572 -2.51 50.70 20.33
CA ARG A 572 -2.59 49.97 21.60
C ARG A 572 -3.48 50.68 22.62
N LEU A 573 -3.44 52.02 22.67
CA LEU A 573 -4.35 52.82 23.49
C LEU A 573 -5.81 52.73 22.99
N ARG A 574 -6.07 52.71 21.67
CA ARG A 574 -7.41 52.49 21.11
C ARG A 574 -8.00 51.13 21.50
N VAL A 575 -7.21 50.05 21.45
CA VAL A 575 -7.64 48.72 21.91
C VAL A 575 -7.92 48.69 23.43
N TYR A 576 -7.17 49.46 24.22
CA TYR A 576 -7.43 49.62 25.65
C TYR A 576 -8.71 50.43 25.92
N GLU A 577 -8.94 51.50 25.16
CA GLU A 577 -10.18 52.28 25.22
C GLU A 577 -11.42 51.49 24.77
N GLU A 578 -11.35 50.63 23.76
CA GLU A 578 -12.49 49.79 23.36
C GLU A 578 -12.81 48.71 24.41
N LYS A 579 -11.79 48.16 25.08
CA LYS A 579 -11.99 47.29 26.24
C LYS A 579 -12.58 48.06 27.43
N SER A 580 -12.13 49.29 27.68
CA SER A 580 -12.74 50.20 28.67
C SER A 580 -14.20 50.46 28.33
N LYS A 581 -14.53 50.83 27.09
CA LYS A 581 -15.91 51.14 26.65
C LYS A 581 -16.85 49.93 26.78
N LYS A 582 -16.38 48.70 26.52
CA LYS A 582 -17.14 47.48 26.81
C LYS A 582 -17.32 47.21 28.31
N SER A 583 -16.32 47.53 29.13
CA SER A 583 -16.44 47.50 30.60
C SER A 583 -17.44 48.54 31.08
N ASP A 584 -17.41 49.75 30.53
CA ASP A 584 -18.34 50.85 30.85
C ASP A 584 -19.78 50.53 30.41
N GLU A 585 -19.99 49.82 29.30
CA GLU A 585 -21.32 49.37 28.86
C GLU A 585 -21.87 48.25 29.74
N THR A 586 -21.05 47.28 30.14
CA THR A 586 -21.47 46.23 31.10
C THR A 586 -21.72 46.80 32.49
N GLU A 587 -20.91 47.75 32.97
CA GLU A 587 -21.13 48.47 34.23
C GLU A 587 -22.40 49.35 34.18
N LYS A 588 -22.70 50.01 33.05
CA LYS A 588 -23.97 50.73 32.85
C LYS A 588 -25.17 49.78 32.85
N SER A 589 -25.03 48.58 32.28
CA SER A 589 -26.08 47.56 32.28
C SER A 589 -26.32 47.03 33.69
N MET A 590 -25.27 46.74 34.46
CA MET A 590 -25.34 46.42 35.89
C MET A 590 -26.02 47.51 36.71
N LYS A 591 -25.63 48.79 36.55
CA LYS A 591 -26.27 49.93 37.25
C LYS A 591 -27.74 50.14 36.85
N GLY A 592 -28.13 49.70 35.65
CA GLY A 592 -29.53 49.64 35.23
C GLY A 592 -30.30 48.59 36.02
N LEU A 593 -29.76 47.37 36.13
CA LEU A 593 -30.34 46.27 36.89
C LEU A 593 -30.36 46.54 38.41
N GLU A 594 -29.34 47.21 38.97
CA GLU A 594 -29.35 47.70 40.36
C GLU A 594 -30.45 48.72 40.59
N LYS A 595 -30.68 49.65 39.64
CA LYS A 595 -31.81 50.59 39.72
C LYS A 595 -33.15 49.88 39.68
N GLU A 596 -33.34 48.90 38.79
CA GLU A 596 -34.57 48.10 38.77
C GLU A 596 -34.75 47.33 40.10
N ALA A 597 -33.69 46.74 40.64
CA ALA A 597 -33.74 46.05 41.94
C ALA A 597 -34.11 47.01 43.09
N GLU A 598 -33.60 48.23 43.10
CA GLU A 598 -33.93 49.23 44.12
C GLU A 598 -35.33 49.85 43.91
N GLU A 599 -35.80 49.98 42.68
CA GLU A 599 -37.21 50.32 42.38
C GLU A 599 -38.16 49.21 42.86
N TRP A 600 -37.81 47.94 42.64
CA TRP A 600 -38.55 46.79 43.16
C TRP A 600 -38.56 46.75 44.69
N LYS A 601 -37.43 47.03 45.36
CA LYS A 601 -37.39 47.21 46.82
C LYS A 601 -38.27 48.38 47.28
N MET A 602 -38.21 49.54 46.64
CA MET A 602 -39.04 50.70 47.00
C MET A 602 -40.54 50.44 46.79
N LYS A 603 -40.90 49.66 45.76
CA LYS A 603 -42.27 49.20 45.51
C LYS A 603 -42.72 48.20 46.59
N TYR A 604 -41.84 47.30 47.01
CA TYR A 604 -42.07 46.37 48.12
C TYR A 604 -42.19 47.11 49.48
N LEU A 605 -41.37 48.13 49.71
CA LEU A 605 -41.45 49.00 50.90
C LEU A 605 -42.78 49.78 50.93
N LYS A 606 -43.27 50.28 49.80
CA LYS A 606 -44.60 50.92 49.71
C LYS A 606 -45.72 49.95 50.06
N ILE A 607 -45.65 48.70 49.59
CA ILE A 607 -46.64 47.67 49.95
C ILE A 607 -46.58 47.37 51.45
N LEU A 608 -45.39 47.32 52.05
CA LEU A 608 -45.21 47.21 53.51
C LEU A 608 -45.80 48.42 54.26
N GLU A 609 -45.56 49.65 53.82
CA GLU A 609 -46.15 50.85 54.42
C GLU A 609 -47.69 50.87 54.29
N GLU A 610 -48.23 50.47 53.14
CA GLU A 610 -49.68 50.37 52.92
C GLU A 610 -50.30 49.31 53.83
N ASN A 611 -49.63 48.16 54.01
CA ASN A 611 -50.05 47.14 54.97
C ASN A 611 -50.00 47.63 56.43
N VAL A 612 -48.99 48.42 56.81
CA VAL A 612 -48.92 49.07 58.14
C VAL A 612 -50.02 50.12 58.31
N LYS A 613 -50.31 50.93 57.29
CA LYS A 613 -51.43 51.88 57.28
C LYS A 613 -52.78 51.15 57.38
N MET A 614 -52.95 50.04 56.67
CA MET A 614 -54.15 49.19 56.74
C MET A 614 -54.32 48.55 58.13
N GLY A 615 -53.23 48.09 58.76
CA GLY A 615 -53.22 47.59 60.14
C GLY A 615 -53.60 48.66 61.18
N ASN A 616 -53.20 49.92 60.96
CA ASN A 616 -53.60 51.03 61.82
C ASN A 616 -55.05 51.48 61.60
N ILE A 617 -55.60 51.32 60.40
CA ILE A 617 -57.04 51.51 60.13
C ILE A 617 -57.87 50.41 60.80
N LEU A 618 -57.43 49.15 60.73
CA LEU A 618 -58.08 48.00 61.38
C LEU A 618 -58.05 48.05 62.91
N LYS A 619 -57.07 48.73 63.53
CA LYS A 619 -57.04 48.99 64.98
C LYS A 619 -58.19 49.90 65.46
N ASN A 620 -58.80 50.69 64.59
CA ASN A 620 -59.84 51.66 64.95
C ASN A 620 -61.28 51.14 64.74
N THR A 621 -61.48 49.90 64.28
CA THR A 621 -62.80 49.29 64.07
C THR A 621 -62.97 48.04 64.95
N GLY A 622 -63.19 48.26 66.24
CA GLY A 622 -63.17 47.20 67.27
C GLY A 622 -64.15 46.04 67.07
N LYS A 623 -63.60 44.89 66.63
CA LYS A 623 -64.03 43.47 66.75
C LYS A 623 -62.92 42.64 66.05
N SER A 624 -62.38 41.52 66.53
CA SER A 624 -62.64 40.65 67.67
C SER A 624 -61.36 39.80 67.96
N LYS A 625 -61.31 39.08 69.10
CA LYS A 625 -60.16 38.31 69.65
C LYS A 625 -59.53 37.24 68.74
N ALA A 626 -60.11 36.96 67.57
CA ALA A 626 -59.57 35.99 66.62
C ALA A 626 -58.24 36.45 65.99
N LEU A 627 -58.07 37.77 65.76
CA LEU A 627 -56.86 38.31 65.12
C LEU A 627 -55.62 38.21 66.03
N GLU A 628 -55.78 38.45 67.34
CA GLU A 628 -54.68 38.37 68.31
C GLU A 628 -54.09 36.95 68.44
N SER A 629 -54.92 35.93 68.23
CA SER A 629 -54.47 34.53 68.22
C SER A 629 -53.65 34.21 66.97
N GLN A 630 -54.07 34.70 65.80
CA GLN A 630 -53.34 34.53 64.54
C GLN A 630 -52.03 35.32 64.52
N VAL A 631 -51.97 36.52 65.12
CA VAL A 631 -50.72 37.28 65.26
C VAL A 631 -49.72 36.51 66.13
N LYS A 632 -50.14 35.96 67.28
CA LYS A 632 -49.26 35.12 68.12
C LYS A 632 -48.75 33.87 67.40
N GLU A 633 -49.59 33.22 66.61
CA GLU A 633 -49.17 32.07 65.79
C GLU A 633 -48.12 32.49 64.74
N LYS A 634 -48.29 33.67 64.12
CA LYS A 634 -47.35 34.21 63.14
C LYS A 634 -46.04 34.70 63.76
N ASP A 635 -46.05 35.29 64.95
CA ASP A 635 -44.83 35.66 65.69
C ASP A 635 -44.00 34.42 66.06
N GLU A 636 -44.65 33.31 66.46
CA GLU A 636 -43.94 32.07 66.78
C GLU A 636 -43.40 31.38 65.51
N GLN A 637 -44.14 31.42 64.39
CA GLN A 637 -43.62 31.02 63.08
C GLN A 637 -42.42 31.89 62.65
N LEU A 638 -42.43 33.19 62.94
CA LEU A 638 -41.33 34.10 62.62
C LEU A 638 -40.03 33.71 63.36
N LYS A 639 -40.12 33.41 64.66
CA LYS A 639 -38.96 32.95 65.46
C LYS A 639 -38.32 31.69 64.88
N VAL A 640 -39.13 30.72 64.44
CA VAL A 640 -38.63 29.47 63.83
C VAL A 640 -37.88 29.77 62.52
N VAL A 641 -38.41 30.66 61.68
CA VAL A 641 -37.73 31.10 60.45
C VAL A 641 -36.43 31.84 60.77
N GLN A 642 -36.41 32.64 61.84
CA GLN A 642 -35.24 33.42 62.25
C GLN A 642 -34.11 32.51 62.80
N GLN A 643 -34.45 31.49 63.59
CA GLN A 643 -33.50 30.44 64.00
C GLN A 643 -32.96 29.63 62.81
N ALA A 644 -33.83 29.31 61.84
CA ALA A 644 -33.40 28.61 60.62
C ALA A 644 -32.47 29.47 59.74
N LEU A 645 -32.64 30.78 59.74
CA LEU A 645 -31.75 31.73 59.06
C LEU A 645 -30.37 31.79 59.74
N GLU A 646 -30.34 31.92 61.08
CA GLU A 646 -29.08 31.86 61.85
C GLU A 646 -28.32 30.53 61.66
N GLU A 647 -29.02 29.40 61.52
CA GLU A 647 -28.40 28.11 61.21
C GLU A 647 -27.82 28.07 59.79
N LYS A 648 -28.49 28.72 58.82
CA LYS A 648 -27.99 28.85 57.44
C LYS A 648 -26.75 29.74 57.37
N ASP A 649 -26.73 30.87 58.06
CA ASP A 649 -25.57 31.77 58.09
C ASP A 649 -24.35 31.08 58.71
N ARG A 650 -24.52 30.31 59.78
CA ARG A 650 -23.45 29.48 60.36
C ARG A 650 -22.92 28.42 59.39
N LYS A 651 -23.77 27.83 58.55
CA LYS A 651 -23.34 26.90 57.49
C LYS A 651 -22.60 27.63 56.37
N PHE A 652 -23.02 28.84 56.03
CA PHE A 652 -22.37 29.67 55.00
C PHE A 652 -20.95 30.07 55.42
N GLN A 653 -20.77 30.55 56.66
CA GLN A 653 -19.45 30.87 57.22
C GLN A 653 -18.52 29.65 57.27
N LYS A 654 -19.04 28.45 57.53
CA LYS A 654 -18.25 27.21 57.49
C LYS A 654 -17.81 26.84 56.08
N LEU A 655 -18.68 27.05 55.08
CA LEU A 655 -18.35 26.85 53.67
C LEU A 655 -17.31 27.87 53.18
N GLU A 656 -17.44 29.16 53.52
CA GLU A 656 -16.42 30.19 53.21
C GLU A 656 -15.04 29.81 53.74
N LYS A 657 -14.94 29.27 54.96
CA LYS A 657 -13.65 28.80 55.51
C LYS A 657 -13.07 27.64 54.70
N THR A 658 -13.91 26.68 54.32
CA THR A 658 -13.49 25.50 53.54
C THR A 658 -13.07 25.89 52.11
N ILE A 659 -13.72 26.90 51.52
CA ILE A 659 -13.34 27.43 50.21
C ILE A 659 -11.94 28.06 50.28
N LYS A 660 -11.66 28.90 51.28
CA LYS A 660 -10.32 29.50 51.46
C LYS A 660 -9.23 28.45 51.64
N GLU A 661 -9.48 27.42 52.45
CA GLU A 661 -8.55 26.29 52.62
C GLU A 661 -8.27 25.55 51.29
N LYS A 662 -9.26 25.48 50.37
CA LYS A 662 -9.09 24.88 49.05
C LYS A 662 -8.47 25.80 47.99
N ASP A 663 -8.68 27.11 48.10
CA ASP A 663 -8.01 28.10 47.25
C ASP A 663 -6.50 28.15 47.57
N GLU A 664 -6.11 27.99 48.84
CA GLU A 664 -4.71 27.84 49.26
C GLU A 664 -4.08 26.54 48.72
N GLU A 665 -4.74 25.38 48.86
CA GLU A 665 -4.26 24.12 48.24
C GLU A 665 -4.11 24.22 46.70
N LEU A 666 -5.02 24.92 46.02
CA LEU A 666 -4.94 25.15 44.57
C LEU A 666 -3.78 26.05 44.16
N TYR A 667 -3.40 27.01 45.01
CA TYR A 667 -2.26 27.89 44.76
C TYR A 667 -0.95 27.09 44.80
N ASP A 668 -0.74 26.30 45.86
CA ASP A 668 0.45 25.44 46.02
C ASP A 668 0.58 24.42 44.87
N LEU A 669 -0.52 23.78 44.48
CA LEU A 669 -0.56 22.89 43.31
C LEU A 669 -0.20 23.62 42.02
N SER A 670 -0.67 24.86 41.83
CA SER A 670 -0.33 25.67 40.65
C SER A 670 1.16 26.03 40.59
N GLU A 671 1.80 26.25 41.73
CA GLU A 671 3.24 26.55 41.78
C GLU A 671 4.08 25.33 41.39
N VAL A 672 3.79 24.15 41.95
CA VAL A 672 4.47 22.89 41.59
C VAL A 672 4.34 22.59 40.10
N LEU A 673 3.14 22.73 39.53
CA LEU A 673 2.86 22.45 38.12
C LEU A 673 3.62 23.41 37.18
N ASN A 674 3.84 24.67 37.59
CA ASN A 674 4.68 25.61 36.85
C ASN A 674 6.19 25.25 36.93
N GLN A 675 6.66 24.75 38.07
CA GLN A 675 8.05 24.27 38.22
C GLN A 675 8.32 23.04 37.33
N GLU A 676 7.43 22.05 37.32
CA GLU A 676 7.54 20.88 36.43
C GLU A 676 7.51 21.28 34.95
N LYS A 677 6.67 22.25 34.57
CA LYS A 677 6.55 22.77 33.20
C LYS A 677 7.83 23.42 32.69
N GLU A 678 8.54 24.21 33.51
CA GLU A 678 9.84 24.76 33.14
C GLU A 678 10.92 23.66 33.08
N GLY A 679 10.88 22.65 33.97
CA GLY A 679 11.74 21.47 33.87
C GLY A 679 11.57 20.70 32.55
N PHE A 680 10.32 20.44 32.15
CA PHE A 680 9.98 19.82 30.87
C PHE A 680 10.47 20.65 29.67
N LYS A 681 10.32 21.97 29.72
CA LYS A 681 10.76 22.92 28.68
C LYS A 681 12.28 22.93 28.49
N VAL A 682 13.05 22.82 29.58
CA VAL A 682 14.51 22.66 29.52
C VAL A 682 14.88 21.32 28.86
N SER A 683 14.24 20.22 29.29
CA SER A 683 14.47 18.88 28.71
C SER A 683 14.13 18.82 27.21
N PHE A 684 12.97 19.38 26.83
CA PHE A 684 12.51 19.46 25.44
C PHE A 684 13.47 20.27 24.55
N ASN A 685 13.96 21.42 25.02
CA ASN A 685 14.95 22.21 24.28
C ASN A 685 16.29 21.47 24.12
N GLY A 686 16.69 20.66 25.12
CA GLY A 686 17.85 19.77 25.01
C GLY A 686 17.67 18.72 23.92
N LEU A 687 16.53 18.03 23.89
CA LEU A 687 16.19 17.05 22.84
C LEU A 687 16.08 17.70 21.45
N LEU A 688 15.47 18.88 21.34
CA LEU A 688 15.36 19.62 20.08
C LEU A 688 16.74 19.98 19.52
N THR A 689 17.69 20.36 20.38
CA THR A 689 19.08 20.64 19.98
C THR A 689 19.77 19.38 19.44
N GLN A 690 19.62 18.24 20.13
CA GLN A 690 20.14 16.94 19.66
C GLN A 690 19.53 16.53 18.31
N LEU A 691 18.23 16.78 18.10
CA LEU A 691 17.54 16.48 16.85
C LEU A 691 18.12 17.30 15.68
N VAL A 692 18.36 18.59 15.90
CA VAL A 692 18.97 19.51 14.91
C VAL A 692 20.40 19.06 14.55
N ASP A 693 21.18 18.57 15.50
CA ASP A 693 22.53 18.04 15.22
C ASP A 693 22.48 16.69 14.48
N LYS A 694 21.50 15.82 14.78
CA LYS A 694 21.26 14.59 14.01
C LYS A 694 20.80 14.87 12.58
N ASP A 695 20.00 15.92 12.36
CA ASP A 695 19.60 16.33 11.01
C ASP A 695 20.80 16.82 10.17
N LYS A 696 21.76 17.54 10.77
CA LYS A 696 23.03 17.90 10.11
C LYS A 696 23.81 16.65 9.71
N GLU A 697 23.92 15.67 10.60
CA GLU A 697 24.59 14.39 10.32
C GLU A 697 23.90 13.62 9.18
N ILE A 698 22.56 13.59 9.15
CA ILE A 698 21.76 13.01 8.05
C ILE A 698 22.00 13.75 6.72
N VAL A 699 22.16 15.07 6.73
CA VAL A 699 22.47 15.86 5.52
C VAL A 699 23.86 15.51 4.96
N GLU A 700 24.88 15.37 5.81
CA GLU A 700 26.22 14.95 5.35
C GLU A 700 26.22 13.50 4.86
N LEU A 701 25.51 12.58 5.53
CA LEU A 701 25.33 11.20 5.06
C LEU A 701 24.60 11.13 3.71
N LYS A 702 23.60 12.00 3.47
CA LYS A 702 22.93 12.12 2.17
C LYS A 702 23.90 12.58 1.07
N LYS A 703 24.77 13.56 1.32
CA LYS A 703 25.81 14.01 0.38
C LYS A 703 26.82 12.90 0.07
N ALA A 704 27.30 12.20 1.10
CA ALA A 704 28.21 11.07 0.94
C ALA A 704 27.58 9.96 0.07
N ARG A 705 26.29 9.65 0.30
CA ARG A 705 25.53 8.70 -0.49
C ARG A 705 25.38 9.12 -1.95
N THR A 706 25.03 10.37 -2.25
CA THR A 706 24.91 10.85 -3.65
C THR A 706 26.24 10.78 -4.40
N ASN A 707 27.36 11.03 -3.73
CA ASN A 707 28.69 10.90 -4.33
C ASN A 707 29.06 9.43 -4.63
N ALA A 708 28.68 8.51 -3.74
CA ALA A 708 28.85 7.07 -3.95
C ALA A 708 27.97 6.54 -5.09
N GLU A 709 26.70 6.97 -5.17
CA GLU A 709 25.78 6.62 -6.26
C GLU A 709 26.28 7.17 -7.62
N ALA A 710 26.84 8.38 -7.67
CA ALA A 710 27.48 8.93 -8.87
C ALA A 710 28.70 8.12 -9.32
N SER A 711 29.58 7.72 -8.38
CA SER A 711 30.75 6.89 -8.68
C SER A 711 30.37 5.50 -9.18
N GLN A 712 29.28 4.92 -8.65
CA GLN A 712 28.73 3.65 -9.13
C GLN A 712 28.12 3.78 -10.54
N LEU A 713 27.48 4.91 -10.86
CA LEU A 713 26.96 5.17 -12.20
C LEU A 713 28.09 5.26 -13.23
N GLU A 714 29.17 5.99 -12.93
CA GLU A 714 30.36 6.08 -13.79
C GLU A 714 31.03 4.70 -14.00
N ALA A 715 31.11 3.88 -12.95
CA ALA A 715 31.61 2.50 -13.06
C ALA A 715 30.68 1.62 -13.93
N ALA A 716 29.36 1.77 -13.82
CA ALA A 716 28.39 1.05 -14.64
C ALA A 716 28.45 1.46 -16.12
N GLU A 717 28.71 2.73 -16.43
CA GLU A 717 28.93 3.19 -17.80
C GLU A 717 30.22 2.63 -18.41
N LYS A 718 31.32 2.64 -17.65
CA LYS A 718 32.58 1.99 -18.07
C LYS A 718 32.39 0.49 -18.32
N LEU A 719 31.65 -0.21 -17.45
CA LEU A 719 31.31 -1.62 -17.63
C LEU A 719 30.46 -1.85 -18.89
N LYS A 720 29.47 -0.99 -19.15
CA LYS A 720 28.61 -1.04 -20.34
C LYS A 720 29.41 -0.82 -21.63
N GLN A 721 30.41 0.07 -21.61
CA GLN A 721 31.32 0.26 -22.73
C GLN A 721 32.18 -0.99 -22.98
N ALA A 722 32.79 -1.57 -21.93
CA ALA A 722 33.58 -2.79 -22.03
C ALA A 722 32.76 -3.99 -22.57
N ILE A 723 31.50 -4.13 -22.16
CA ILE A 723 30.57 -5.15 -22.69
C ILE A 723 30.30 -4.92 -24.19
N SER A 724 30.17 -3.66 -24.63
CA SER A 724 29.99 -3.33 -26.06
C SER A 724 31.22 -3.70 -26.90
N GLU A 725 32.43 -3.48 -26.38
CA GLU A 725 33.68 -3.84 -27.04
C GLU A 725 33.88 -5.37 -27.10
N LEU A 726 33.58 -6.10 -26.02
CA LEU A 726 33.55 -7.56 -26.00
C LEU A 726 32.54 -8.14 -27.02
N ALA A 727 31.34 -7.57 -27.11
CA ALA A 727 30.33 -8.02 -28.07
C ALA A 727 30.80 -7.85 -29.53
N LYS A 728 31.51 -6.75 -29.84
CA LYS A 728 32.13 -6.54 -31.17
C LYS A 728 33.22 -7.58 -31.45
N ALA A 729 34.08 -7.87 -30.46
CA ALA A 729 35.13 -8.87 -30.61
C ALA A 729 34.57 -10.29 -30.84
N VAL A 730 33.52 -10.68 -30.08
CA VAL A 730 32.84 -11.98 -30.23
C VAL A 730 32.19 -12.11 -31.62
N ASN A 731 31.48 -11.07 -32.09
CA ASN A 731 30.90 -11.08 -33.45
C ASN A 731 31.99 -11.18 -34.54
N GLY A 732 33.11 -10.47 -34.38
CA GLY A 732 34.25 -10.60 -35.29
C GLY A 732 34.85 -12.02 -35.32
N GLY A 733 34.95 -12.67 -34.16
CA GLY A 733 35.37 -14.07 -34.06
C GLY A 733 34.38 -15.05 -34.70
N LEU A 734 33.07 -14.80 -34.57
CA LEU A 734 32.02 -15.63 -35.16
C LEU A 734 32.07 -15.62 -36.70
N GLU A 735 32.28 -14.46 -37.33
CA GLU A 735 32.44 -14.38 -38.78
C GLU A 735 33.73 -15.07 -39.27
N GLN A 736 34.82 -15.01 -38.49
CA GLN A 736 36.02 -15.80 -38.80
C GLN A 736 35.79 -17.31 -38.69
N MET A 737 34.93 -17.78 -37.78
CA MET A 737 34.55 -19.20 -37.72
C MET A 737 33.71 -19.61 -38.93
N LYS A 738 32.68 -18.84 -39.32
CA LYS A 738 31.88 -19.12 -40.53
C LYS A 738 32.73 -19.21 -41.81
N MET A 739 33.74 -18.35 -41.95
CA MET A 739 34.71 -18.41 -43.06
C MET A 739 35.58 -19.68 -43.02
N LYS A 740 35.95 -20.16 -41.82
CA LYS A 740 36.68 -21.42 -41.66
C LYS A 740 35.78 -22.63 -41.95
N ASP A 741 34.56 -22.65 -41.45
CA ASP A 741 33.59 -23.73 -41.71
C ASP A 741 33.26 -23.88 -43.19
N SER A 742 33.06 -22.76 -43.90
CA SER A 742 32.87 -22.77 -45.36
C SER A 742 34.08 -23.38 -46.09
N LYS A 743 35.29 -23.15 -45.57
CA LYS A 743 36.53 -23.71 -46.14
C LYS A 743 36.74 -25.18 -45.77
N ILE A 744 36.24 -25.63 -44.62
CA ILE A 744 36.18 -27.05 -44.24
C ILE A 744 35.23 -27.79 -45.20
N GLN A 745 34.03 -27.27 -45.45
CA GLN A 745 33.08 -27.84 -46.41
C GLN A 745 33.66 -27.95 -47.83
N GLU A 746 34.42 -26.94 -48.29
CA GLU A 746 35.12 -26.99 -49.58
C GLU A 746 36.18 -28.11 -49.63
N LEU A 747 36.90 -28.34 -48.53
CA LEU A 747 37.91 -29.40 -48.42
C LEU A 747 37.27 -30.79 -48.31
N GLU A 748 36.16 -30.93 -47.59
CA GLU A 748 35.38 -32.17 -47.52
C GLU A 748 34.86 -32.58 -48.91
N LEU A 749 34.33 -31.63 -49.67
CA LEU A 749 33.88 -31.87 -51.05
C LEU A 749 35.04 -32.31 -51.97
N LYS A 750 36.24 -31.72 -51.82
CA LYS A 750 37.43 -32.14 -52.57
C LYS A 750 37.91 -33.54 -52.17
N ASN A 751 37.91 -33.87 -50.88
CA ASN A 751 38.25 -35.20 -50.39
C ASN A 751 37.25 -36.26 -50.87
N SER A 752 35.96 -35.94 -50.95
CA SER A 752 34.94 -36.84 -51.52
C SER A 752 35.25 -37.18 -52.98
N LYS A 753 35.56 -36.17 -53.82
CA LYS A 753 35.93 -36.38 -55.22
C LYS A 753 37.20 -37.21 -55.38
N LEU A 754 38.24 -36.89 -54.62
CA LEU A 754 39.50 -37.64 -54.63
C LEU A 754 39.31 -39.11 -54.21
N THR A 755 38.39 -39.36 -53.27
CA THR A 755 38.02 -40.73 -52.85
C THR A 755 37.30 -41.48 -53.96
N GLU A 756 36.43 -40.80 -54.72
CA GLU A 756 35.70 -41.38 -55.84
C GLU A 756 36.62 -41.69 -57.03
N GLU A 757 37.53 -40.77 -57.38
CA GLU A 757 38.60 -40.98 -58.38
C GLU A 757 39.48 -42.20 -58.01
N LYS A 758 39.92 -42.28 -56.75
CA LYS A 758 40.71 -43.40 -56.24
C LYS A 758 39.95 -44.74 -56.28
N ASN A 759 38.65 -44.73 -56.03
CA ASN A 759 37.81 -45.92 -56.14
C ASN A 759 37.66 -46.38 -57.60
N GLN A 760 37.58 -45.46 -58.56
CA GLN A 760 37.58 -45.79 -59.99
C GLN A 760 38.93 -46.42 -60.41
N GLU A 761 40.06 -45.85 -59.98
CA GLU A 761 41.40 -46.40 -60.24
C GLU A 761 41.58 -47.81 -59.64
N ILE A 762 41.05 -48.06 -58.43
CA ILE A 762 41.04 -49.40 -57.81
C ILE A 762 40.23 -50.41 -58.65
N GLU A 763 39.09 -50.03 -59.23
CA GLU A 763 38.32 -50.90 -60.12
C GLU A 763 39.01 -51.14 -61.47
N GLU A 764 39.73 -50.15 -62.01
CA GLU A 764 40.59 -50.30 -63.18
C GLU A 764 41.69 -51.35 -62.93
N LEU A 765 42.40 -51.24 -61.80
CA LEU A 765 43.45 -52.17 -61.38
C LEU A 765 42.91 -53.58 -61.15
N LYS A 766 41.72 -53.74 -60.55
CA LYS A 766 41.05 -55.05 -60.42
C LYS A 766 40.77 -55.70 -61.77
N LYS A 767 40.30 -54.93 -62.77
CA LYS A 767 40.09 -55.44 -64.15
C LYS A 767 41.40 -55.89 -64.78
N GLN A 768 42.47 -55.12 -64.64
CA GLN A 768 43.81 -55.49 -65.13
C GLN A 768 44.32 -56.77 -64.47
N GLN A 769 44.18 -56.89 -63.14
CA GLN A 769 44.56 -58.11 -62.40
C GLN A 769 43.74 -59.33 -62.85
N ALA A 770 42.44 -59.17 -63.12
CA ALA A 770 41.59 -60.24 -63.63
C ALA A 770 41.98 -60.69 -65.06
N MET A 771 42.50 -59.78 -65.90
CA MET A 771 43.06 -60.12 -67.21
C MET A 771 44.39 -60.88 -67.07
N ALA A 772 45.34 -60.39 -66.27
CA ALA A 772 46.61 -61.07 -66.01
C ALA A 772 46.40 -62.50 -65.46
N THR A 773 45.52 -62.67 -64.47
CA THR A 773 45.20 -63.99 -63.89
C THR A 773 44.59 -64.96 -64.92
N LYS A 774 43.96 -64.44 -65.99
CA LYS A 774 43.42 -65.22 -67.11
C LYS A 774 44.51 -65.58 -68.13
N GLU A 775 45.51 -64.73 -68.31
CA GLU A 775 46.73 -65.00 -69.10
C GLU A 775 47.57 -66.09 -68.41
N ASP A 776 47.91 -65.90 -67.13
CA ASP A 776 48.68 -66.85 -66.31
C ASP A 776 48.05 -68.26 -66.32
N LYS A 777 46.71 -68.34 -66.26
CA LYS A 777 45.99 -69.62 -66.36
C LYS A 777 46.18 -70.31 -67.71
N LYS A 778 46.26 -69.57 -68.83
CA LYS A 778 46.57 -70.15 -70.15
C LYS A 778 48.02 -70.62 -70.21
N GLU A 779 48.93 -69.85 -69.63
CA GLU A 779 50.36 -70.17 -69.64
C GLU A 779 50.68 -71.40 -68.78
N ILE A 780 50.07 -71.52 -67.60
CA ILE A 780 50.11 -72.72 -66.75
C ILE A 780 49.50 -73.95 -67.48
N GLU A 781 48.40 -73.78 -68.21
CA GLU A 781 47.82 -74.82 -69.07
C GLU A 781 48.82 -75.28 -70.16
N GLN A 782 49.50 -74.35 -70.81
CA GLN A 782 50.49 -74.65 -71.84
C GLN A 782 51.73 -75.34 -71.25
N LEU A 783 52.23 -74.88 -70.10
CA LEU A 783 53.33 -75.51 -69.38
C LEU A 783 53.00 -76.94 -68.93
N LYS A 784 51.76 -77.22 -68.51
CA LYS A 784 51.30 -78.59 -68.21
C LYS A 784 51.34 -79.51 -69.43
N ARG A 785 50.96 -79.02 -70.62
CA ARG A 785 51.06 -79.80 -71.87
C ARG A 785 52.52 -80.11 -72.23
N ASN A 786 53.40 -79.12 -72.12
CA ASN A 786 54.84 -79.26 -72.38
C ASN A 786 55.50 -80.23 -71.39
N ALA A 787 55.09 -80.20 -70.12
CA ALA A 787 55.55 -81.15 -69.10
C ALA A 787 55.09 -82.58 -69.40
N SER A 788 53.86 -82.76 -69.92
CA SER A 788 53.36 -84.07 -70.34
C SER A 788 54.17 -84.66 -71.52
N THR A 789 54.54 -83.83 -72.50
CA THR A 789 55.38 -84.28 -73.62
C THR A 789 56.79 -84.64 -73.16
N SER A 790 57.38 -83.83 -72.29
CA SER A 790 58.70 -84.10 -71.70
C SER A 790 58.72 -85.36 -70.84
N ALA A 791 57.62 -85.67 -70.13
CA ALA A 791 57.47 -86.89 -69.34
C ALA A 791 57.43 -88.16 -70.21
N ASP A 792 56.81 -88.10 -71.39
CA ASP A 792 56.79 -89.24 -72.33
C ASP A 792 58.12 -89.41 -73.08
N GLU A 793 58.89 -88.34 -73.30
CA GLU A 793 60.29 -88.46 -73.74
C GLU A 793 61.20 -89.06 -72.66
N LEU A 794 61.01 -88.67 -71.39
CA LEU A 794 61.72 -89.29 -70.26
C LEU A 794 61.40 -90.78 -70.12
N LYS A 795 60.16 -91.23 -70.35
CA LYS A 795 59.85 -92.67 -70.41
C LYS A 795 60.61 -93.39 -71.53
N LYS A 796 60.72 -92.78 -72.72
CA LYS A 796 61.51 -93.35 -73.85
C LYS A 796 63.01 -93.40 -73.54
N LEU A 797 63.55 -92.42 -72.82
CA LEU A 797 64.94 -92.43 -72.36
C LEU A 797 65.19 -93.46 -71.24
N THR A 798 64.26 -93.59 -70.29
CA THR A 798 64.36 -94.56 -69.20
C THR A 798 64.28 -96.00 -69.73
N ALA A 799 63.47 -96.27 -70.75
CA ALA A 799 63.48 -97.55 -71.47
C ALA A 799 64.85 -97.85 -72.12
N ARG A 800 65.51 -96.86 -72.72
CA ARG A 800 66.86 -97.00 -73.30
C ARG A 800 67.97 -97.14 -72.27
N ILE A 801 67.79 -96.62 -71.05
CA ILE A 801 68.71 -96.83 -69.93
C ILE A 801 68.55 -98.26 -69.40
N ALA A 802 67.32 -98.76 -69.26
CA ALA A 802 67.05 -100.15 -68.90
C ALA A 802 67.63 -101.17 -69.91
N GLU A 803 67.66 -100.84 -71.21
CA GLU A 803 68.34 -101.65 -72.24
C GLU A 803 69.88 -101.60 -72.13
N LYS A 804 70.47 -100.50 -71.64
CA LYS A 804 71.93 -100.39 -71.42
C LYS A 804 72.41 -101.04 -70.12
N GLU A 805 71.63 -100.94 -69.05
CA GLU A 805 71.95 -101.58 -67.76
C GLU A 805 71.73 -103.11 -67.78
N GLY A 806 71.13 -103.64 -68.85
CA GLY A 806 71.00 -105.08 -69.10
C GLY A 806 72.23 -105.79 -69.66
N ALA A 807 73.28 -105.07 -70.09
CA ALA A 807 74.42 -105.67 -70.81
C ALA A 807 75.70 -105.87 -69.97
N GLU A 808 75.90 -105.14 -68.87
CA GLU A 808 77.13 -105.19 -68.06
C GLU A 808 76.86 -105.49 -66.57
N ASN A 809 76.32 -106.69 -66.31
CA ASN A 809 76.38 -107.34 -65.00
C ASN A 809 76.72 -108.84 -65.14
N LEU A 810 77.83 -109.12 -65.83
CA LEU A 810 78.37 -110.48 -66.00
C LEU A 810 79.29 -110.88 -64.84
N LEU A 811 78.92 -111.96 -64.14
CA LEU A 811 79.76 -112.79 -63.26
C LEU A 811 80.45 -112.12 -62.04
N LYS A 812 79.79 -112.24 -60.86
CA LYS A 812 80.33 -112.49 -59.49
C LYS A 812 79.15 -112.47 -58.50
N ARG A 813 78.17 -113.40 -58.52
CA ARG A 813 78.21 -114.84 -58.15
C ARG A 813 78.84 -115.11 -56.77
N SER A 814 78.14 -115.64 -55.76
CA SER A 814 76.74 -116.10 -55.68
C SER A 814 76.14 -115.86 -54.28
N ASN A 815 75.05 -115.11 -54.17
CA ASN A 815 74.33 -114.85 -52.90
C ASN A 815 72.84 -114.59 -53.13
N LYS A 816 72.00 -114.86 -52.12
CA LYS A 816 70.55 -115.04 -52.31
C LYS A 816 69.72 -114.54 -51.11
N GLY A 817 68.78 -113.63 -51.37
CA GLY A 817 67.63 -113.32 -50.51
C GLY A 817 67.87 -112.37 -49.31
N PHE A 818 66.85 -111.71 -48.76
CA PHE A 818 65.44 -111.59 -49.21
C PHE A 818 64.75 -110.44 -48.44
N SER A 819 63.66 -109.87 -48.98
CA SER A 819 62.61 -109.04 -48.32
C SER A 819 63.04 -107.86 -47.41
N CYS A 820 62.72 -106.60 -47.71
CA CYS A 820 61.41 -105.94 -47.92
C CYS A 820 60.77 -105.35 -46.64
N LEU A 821 60.27 -104.12 -46.86
CA LEU A 821 59.05 -103.53 -46.29
C LEU A 821 59.06 -102.95 -44.86
N GLU A 822 58.31 -101.84 -44.76
CA GLU A 822 57.75 -101.22 -43.55
C GLU A 822 58.75 -100.60 -42.53
N THR A 823 58.38 -99.61 -41.71
CA THR A 823 57.32 -98.57 -41.74
C THR A 823 57.73 -97.48 -40.73
N SER A 824 57.32 -96.23 -40.96
CA SER A 824 56.90 -95.25 -39.94
C SER A 824 57.84 -94.81 -38.77
N SER A 825 57.49 -93.67 -38.18
CA SER A 825 57.90 -93.22 -36.83
C SER A 825 59.37 -92.72 -36.71
N ASN A 826 59.74 -91.84 -35.77
CA ASN A 826 58.93 -90.90 -34.98
C ASN A 826 59.83 -89.78 -34.39
N HIS A 827 59.18 -88.73 -33.90
CA HIS A 827 59.65 -87.84 -32.81
C HIS A 827 61.00 -87.08 -32.89
N SER A 828 60.82 -85.75 -33.02
CA SER A 828 61.18 -84.76 -31.97
C SER A 828 62.53 -84.03 -31.99
N LYS A 829 62.43 -82.75 -31.56
CA LYS A 829 63.44 -81.82 -31.01
C LYS A 829 64.44 -81.14 -31.96
N SER A 830 64.58 -79.83 -31.70
CA SER A 830 65.85 -79.07 -31.59
C SER A 830 66.25 -78.08 -32.71
N LEU A 831 65.83 -76.82 -32.50
CA LEU A 831 66.66 -75.58 -32.48
C LEU A 831 67.27 -74.96 -33.78
N ILE A 832 67.12 -73.62 -33.84
CA ILE A 832 67.96 -72.60 -34.52
C ILE A 832 67.83 -72.58 -36.08
N SER A 833 67.37 -71.52 -36.77
CA SER A 833 67.65 -70.09 -36.56
C SER A 833 66.71 -69.13 -37.34
N MET A 834 66.69 -67.86 -36.89
CA MET A 834 66.49 -66.62 -37.66
C MET A 834 65.16 -66.28 -38.38
N VAL A 835 64.46 -65.33 -37.72
CA VAL A 835 64.10 -63.98 -38.25
C VAL A 835 62.69 -63.76 -38.87
N LEU A 836 62.10 -62.65 -38.39
CA LEU A 836 60.94 -61.86 -38.84
C LEU A 836 59.52 -62.20 -38.31
N PHE A 837 58.89 -61.12 -37.80
CA PHE A 837 57.49 -60.92 -37.38
C PHE A 837 56.90 -61.74 -36.21
N GLN A 838 56.78 -61.13 -35.02
CA GLN A 838 55.48 -60.67 -34.50
C GLN A 838 55.54 -59.77 -33.24
N CYS A 839 54.72 -58.71 -33.27
CA CYS A 839 53.96 -58.07 -32.18
C CYS A 839 54.60 -57.70 -30.81
N ALA A 840 55.04 -56.45 -30.71
CA ALA A 840 54.27 -55.38 -30.03
C ALA A 840 53.77 -55.56 -28.56
N ALA A 841 54.41 -56.37 -27.71
CA ALA A 841 53.98 -56.52 -26.30
C ALA A 841 55.12 -56.44 -25.26
N LYS A 842 56.15 -55.59 -25.45
CA LYS A 842 57.18 -55.34 -24.40
C LYS A 842 58.02 -54.05 -24.49
N TRP A 843 57.60 -53.01 -25.22
CA TRP A 843 58.31 -51.71 -25.28
C TRP A 843 57.71 -50.61 -24.38
N HIS A 844 56.87 -50.97 -23.39
CA HIS A 844 56.19 -49.99 -22.52
C HIS A 844 56.73 -49.90 -21.08
N LYS A 845 57.97 -50.37 -20.87
CA LYS A 845 58.75 -50.18 -19.64
C LYS A 845 60.17 -49.74 -20.04
N ILE A 846 60.70 -48.71 -19.37
CA ILE A 846 62.12 -48.28 -19.38
C ILE A 846 62.50 -47.57 -20.72
N HIS A 847 62.35 -46.25 -20.93
CA HIS A 847 62.84 -45.12 -20.12
C HIS A 847 62.19 -43.76 -20.48
N ARG A 848 62.15 -42.84 -19.50
CA ARG A 848 61.89 -41.40 -19.67
C ARG A 848 63.21 -40.60 -19.52
N SER A 849 63.39 -39.55 -20.31
CA SER A 849 64.21 -38.34 -20.03
C SER A 849 64.03 -37.35 -21.22
N CYS A 850 64.10 -36.02 -21.13
CA CYS A 850 64.40 -35.08 -20.04
C CYS A 850 63.53 -33.80 -20.17
N ALA A 851 63.46 -32.96 -19.14
CA ALA A 851 62.47 -31.89 -18.98
C ALA A 851 62.97 -30.45 -19.29
N HIS A 852 63.51 -30.18 -20.49
CA HIS A 852 64.07 -28.83 -20.79
C HIS A 852 63.59 -28.11 -22.07
N CYS A 853 62.84 -28.74 -22.98
CA CYS A 853 62.70 -28.21 -24.36
C CYS A 853 61.30 -27.74 -24.82
N ARG A 854 60.29 -27.57 -23.95
CA ARG A 854 59.01 -26.90 -24.31
C ARG A 854 58.41 -26.06 -23.18
N ARG A 855 58.98 -24.87 -22.97
CA ARG A 855 58.17 -23.63 -22.75
C ARG A 855 57.56 -23.28 -24.12
N GLU A 856 56.35 -22.75 -24.30
CA GLU A 856 55.24 -22.36 -23.43
C GLU A 856 53.95 -22.40 -24.32
N GLN A 857 52.71 -22.13 -23.89
CA GLN A 857 52.16 -21.52 -22.67
C GLN A 857 50.73 -22.07 -22.44
N LEU A 858 50.24 -22.07 -21.19
CA LEU A 858 48.81 -22.19 -20.83
C LEU A 858 48.53 -21.18 -19.71
N ASN A 859 47.43 -20.43 -19.78
CA ASN A 859 47.08 -19.40 -18.80
C ASN A 859 45.90 -19.88 -17.92
N PRO A 860 45.92 -19.73 -16.57
CA PRO A 860 45.08 -20.52 -15.66
C PRO A 860 43.64 -20.02 -15.44
N ASN A 861 43.03 -19.33 -16.42
CA ASN A 861 41.72 -18.68 -16.25
C ASN A 861 40.50 -19.50 -16.71
N GLU A 862 40.66 -20.78 -17.04
CA GLU A 862 39.52 -21.68 -17.22
C GLU A 862 39.00 -22.17 -15.85
N PHE A 863 37.81 -21.68 -15.48
CA PHE A 863 36.95 -22.01 -14.33
C PHE A 863 37.18 -21.30 -12.99
N PRO A 864 36.28 -20.35 -12.70
CA PRO A 864 35.49 -20.31 -11.47
C PRO A 864 33.97 -20.26 -11.79
N ARG A 865 33.03 -20.57 -10.89
CA ARG A 865 32.99 -21.38 -9.65
C ARG A 865 31.50 -21.74 -9.45
N LEU A 866 31.22 -22.88 -8.81
CA LEU A 866 29.86 -23.19 -8.33
C LEU A 866 29.59 -22.43 -7.02
N GLN A 867 28.54 -21.60 -7.03
CA GLN A 867 27.64 -21.31 -5.92
C GLN A 867 26.23 -21.15 -6.49
#